data_AF-A0AA88GHZ1-F1
#
_entry.id   AF-A0AA88GHZ1-F1
#
_cell.length_a   1.000
_cell.length_b   1.000
_cell.length_c   1.000
_cell.angle_alpha   90.00
_cell.angle_beta   90.00
_cell.angle_gamma   90.00
#
_symmetry.space_group_name_H-M   'P 1'
#
loop_
_entity.id
_entity.type
_entity.pdbx_description
1 polymer ?
#
loop_
_entity_poly.entity_id
_entity_poly.type
_entity_poly.pdbx_seq_one_letter_code
_entity_poly.pdbx_strand_id
1 'polypeptide(L)'
;MRTTLLWGDNYTDKNGSPTATNAVAYSPDGTLLVSASYKHVLIYNAINFQFIKHCRAHTDTVYCLAFAKDGKVFASGGADNTVIVWTNTGEGKLKYSHNDSIQCVAFNPSTNQLLSCACTDFAIWSQDEKEIQKTKVNSKILCCSWTNDGQHLALGFFDGTVRIFNREAKELVNFTRSEPIWTISFNPSRDEQYDILAVGCWDQTLSFYHLSGKQIIKDQKLGFDPCCISYFSNGEYLCVGGSSGEVSLWNKDGVQLVPISKHQGWVWGVAQKPNQNYVAVGTNEGALQVFKLDFITVHSLYGNIYAFRDSMTDVVVQDLVNDKKVTVKCKDYVKKIAIYRDRMAVQLKNKIHILELTNSKTENESGEEVEEEMQYRIIEKIFKDIECSMLVITYGNLILCHEKELNLYDFKGNLQRVWDLDAPIKYIKVIGGPPFKEALLVGLSNGSILKIFVDNPFPVQLLKHDFSIRSLDLNMSRRKLALVDQNNDLMVYDLKEKKYIYQEKNAEGVAWNSEHEHMLCYSGSGFLNIKTENFPVNQHKLQGLVVGFTGSKVFCLHQVSMSTVDVPQSATLFRYIEKGDFQEGYKIACLGVTESDWRLLGVQALLGVNLDIARRCFNRIEDTKFISLIDKYEKLIKQNQFNRDLFVGEIHAYQGRFDEASKMFVKGGRADLAMDMLCDLRKWKEAKELALTYDNINLTDMILRQAKTSEEDNDLKSAAELYAAAGNYDKAVQIMGDNKWFDLLLETCRNLNPNEARGVAMCAEYFRKNKLYDYAKEAYQKIGDYSSLIKLFVTSEKWDSAFEVLEKHPEFSAEVYLPYAEHLAIEDRFDEAQEAFRKANRPEKALRIIEELAQNAIDENRFKDAAYYLWKVAHEIMINTKNEQVVTESVWKEIKKFEKYYRLSQIYFAYDLVHKYSELPFNSVDTRHLFNACLYLYNNLDVSNLPKGVSRITITVTMAKLGLSLENYKLAREVYQNIQHLRLPKPIMDEIELSSISIHSKPMRNNEECTPICFRCSASNPFLNERGVDSCVNCGHQFQRSPLSYHILPLVEFELEDGIEEEEAIKLINQAPPSLSRKATDRWKESKSSNVQTLRLDGEDEPYEEPSPIADQFSKALLKIDGKVVKVNREMLKSFKREDVFIVDWKNPLIRRHFFKCIIPNFPIVQCNHCNLFFHQEDFEFEVLKNNGKCPFCQH
;
A
#
# COMPACT_ATOMS: atom_id res chain seq x y z
N MET A 1 -19.07 30.00 8.05
CA MET A 1 -18.40 30.90 7.08
C MET A 1 -18.45 32.32 7.60
N ARG A 2 -17.39 33.10 7.40
CA ARG A 2 -17.39 34.55 7.62
C ARG A 2 -16.99 35.25 6.33
N THR A 3 -17.58 36.41 6.09
CA THR A 3 -17.27 37.24 4.95
C THR A 3 -16.67 38.55 5.45
N THR A 4 -15.54 38.96 4.88
CA THR A 4 -14.85 40.20 5.24
C THR A 4 -14.66 41.04 3.99
N LEU A 5 -15.10 42.30 4.00
CA LEU A 5 -14.77 43.26 2.94
C LEU A 5 -13.26 43.53 3.00
N LEU A 6 -12.55 43.19 1.92
CA LEU A 6 -11.11 43.37 1.83
C LEU A 6 -10.75 44.71 1.21
N TRP A 7 -11.47 45.09 0.14
CA TRP A 7 -11.23 46.31 -0.62
C TRP A 7 -12.49 46.76 -1.36
N GLY A 8 -12.62 48.07 -1.62
CA GLY A 8 -13.68 48.62 -2.44
C GLY A 8 -13.29 49.93 -3.11
N ASP A 9 -13.81 50.14 -4.31
CA ASP A 9 -13.66 51.37 -5.10
C ASP A 9 -15.00 51.74 -5.73
N ASN A 10 -15.23 53.05 -5.94
CA ASN A 10 -16.44 53.59 -6.55
C ASN A 10 -16.03 54.47 -7.72
N TYR A 11 -16.21 53.98 -8.94
CA TYR A 11 -15.89 54.77 -10.13
C TYR A 11 -17.05 55.73 -10.46
N THR A 12 -16.72 57.00 -10.64
CA THR A 12 -17.66 58.04 -11.05
C THR A 12 -17.27 58.62 -12.40
N ASP A 13 -18.26 59.12 -13.13
CA ASP A 13 -18.02 59.86 -14.36
C ASP A 13 -17.34 61.23 -14.09
N LYS A 14 -17.04 61.97 -15.16
CA LYS A 14 -16.41 63.31 -15.07
C LYS A 14 -17.25 64.34 -14.32
N ASN A 15 -18.55 64.09 -14.14
CA ASN A 15 -19.48 64.97 -13.44
C ASN A 15 -19.68 64.54 -11.97
N GLY A 16 -18.95 63.51 -11.51
CA GLY A 16 -19.06 62.96 -10.15
C GLY A 16 -20.27 62.07 -9.93
N SER A 17 -20.99 61.67 -11.00
CA SER A 17 -22.14 60.76 -10.90
C SER A 17 -21.68 59.30 -10.91
N PRO A 18 -22.26 58.43 -10.07
CA PRO A 18 -21.92 57.01 -10.04
C PRO A 18 -22.29 56.34 -11.38
N THR A 19 -21.38 55.52 -11.91
CA THR A 19 -21.62 54.78 -13.15
C THR A 19 -21.62 53.28 -12.89
N ALA A 20 -22.67 52.58 -13.34
CA ALA A 20 -22.83 51.16 -13.14
C ALA A 20 -21.61 50.33 -13.57
N THR A 21 -21.22 49.39 -12.72
CA THR A 21 -20.18 48.39 -13.00
C THR A 21 -20.85 47.15 -13.56
N ASN A 22 -20.94 47.07 -14.90
CA ASN A 22 -21.76 46.07 -15.60
C ASN A 22 -21.13 44.67 -15.62
N ALA A 23 -19.80 44.58 -15.63
CA ALA A 23 -19.10 43.30 -15.65
C ALA A 23 -17.79 43.39 -14.87
N VAL A 24 -17.39 42.25 -14.31
CA VAL A 24 -16.16 42.10 -13.54
C VAL A 24 -15.52 40.78 -13.93
N ALA A 25 -14.20 40.74 -14.10
CA ALA A 25 -13.47 39.52 -14.41
C ALA A 25 -12.08 39.53 -13.78
N TYR A 26 -11.64 38.38 -13.29
CA TYR A 26 -10.25 38.16 -12.90
C TYR A 26 -9.46 37.54 -14.06
N SER A 27 -8.16 37.83 -14.10
CA SER A 27 -7.24 37.05 -14.92
C SER A 27 -7.15 35.60 -14.38
N PRO A 28 -6.85 34.59 -15.22
CA PRO A 28 -6.81 33.18 -14.79
C PRO A 28 -5.75 32.87 -13.73
N ASP A 29 -4.68 33.66 -13.69
CA ASP A 29 -3.62 33.61 -12.67
C ASP A 29 -4.00 34.38 -11.38
N GLY A 30 -5.11 35.11 -11.38
CA GLY A 30 -5.60 35.92 -10.28
C GLY A 30 -4.74 37.17 -9.99
N THR A 31 -3.90 37.62 -10.91
CA THR A 31 -3.03 38.80 -10.71
C THR A 31 -3.70 40.12 -11.08
N LEU A 32 -4.70 40.11 -11.96
CA LEU A 32 -5.45 41.28 -12.42
C LEU A 32 -6.94 41.14 -12.13
N LEU A 33 -7.56 42.26 -11.77
CA LEU A 33 -9.00 42.44 -11.68
C LEU A 33 -9.41 43.51 -12.69
N VAL A 34 -10.35 43.20 -13.57
CA VAL A 34 -10.84 44.11 -14.60
C VAL A 34 -12.33 44.35 -14.41
N SER A 35 -12.74 45.61 -14.51
CA SER A 35 -14.14 46.02 -14.37
C SER A 35 -14.58 46.92 -15.52
N ALA A 36 -15.80 46.69 -16.01
CA ALA A 36 -16.45 47.51 -17.02
C ALA A 36 -17.34 48.54 -16.34
N SER A 37 -17.01 49.83 -16.46
CA SER A 37 -17.80 50.93 -15.89
C SER A 37 -18.05 52.00 -16.95
N TYR A 38 -19.32 52.24 -17.27
CA TYR A 38 -19.74 53.08 -18.39
C TYR A 38 -19.00 52.73 -19.69
N LYS A 39 -18.26 53.66 -20.29
CA LYS A 39 -17.47 53.48 -21.54
C LYS A 39 -16.06 52.94 -21.32
N HIS A 40 -15.70 52.72 -20.06
CA HIS A 40 -14.33 52.45 -19.63
C HIS A 40 -14.15 51.02 -19.16
N VAL A 41 -12.95 50.50 -19.41
CA VAL A 41 -12.46 49.27 -18.79
C VAL A 41 -11.35 49.65 -17.83
N LEU A 42 -11.54 49.36 -16.55
CA LEU A 42 -10.59 49.68 -15.48
C LEU A 42 -9.82 48.41 -15.11
N ILE A 43 -8.51 48.53 -14.98
CA ILE A 43 -7.61 47.42 -14.63
C ILE A 43 -6.97 47.71 -13.28
N TYR A 44 -7.06 46.75 -12.37
CA TYR A 44 -6.50 46.77 -11.03
C TYR A 44 -5.55 45.59 -10.84
N ASN A 45 -4.54 45.78 -9.99
CA ASN A 45 -3.70 44.69 -9.50
C ASN A 45 -4.48 43.92 -8.42
N ALA A 46 -4.73 42.62 -8.59
CA ALA A 46 -5.54 41.82 -7.67
C ALA A 46 -4.78 41.32 -6.42
N ILE A 47 -3.50 41.64 -6.27
CA ILE A 47 -2.69 41.33 -5.08
C ILE A 47 -2.81 42.45 -4.04
N ASN A 48 -2.67 43.70 -4.47
CA ASN A 48 -2.68 44.88 -3.59
C ASN A 48 -3.84 45.86 -3.87
N PHE A 49 -4.71 45.54 -4.83
CA PHE A 49 -5.86 46.33 -5.28
C PHE A 49 -5.52 47.75 -5.75
N GLN A 50 -4.28 47.98 -6.20
CA GLN A 50 -3.90 49.25 -6.79
C GLN A 50 -4.47 49.38 -8.21
N PHE A 51 -5.01 50.56 -8.49
CA PHE A 51 -5.44 50.94 -9.83
C PHE A 51 -4.23 51.03 -10.77
N ILE A 52 -4.28 50.31 -11.90
CA ILE A 52 -3.21 50.28 -12.90
C ILE A 52 -3.53 51.27 -14.03
N LYS A 53 -4.70 51.14 -14.66
CA LYS A 53 -5.02 51.86 -15.90
C LYS A 53 -6.52 51.93 -16.17
N HIS A 54 -6.97 53.04 -16.75
CA HIS A 54 -8.29 53.14 -17.38
C HIS A 54 -8.12 53.09 -18.91
N CYS A 55 -8.80 52.16 -19.56
CA CYS A 55 -8.84 52.04 -21.00
C CYS A 55 -10.11 52.74 -21.52
N ARG A 56 -9.93 53.73 -22.41
CA ARG A 56 -11.05 54.29 -23.21
C ARG A 56 -11.46 53.26 -24.25
N ALA A 57 -12.26 52.29 -23.79
CA ALA A 57 -12.53 51.10 -24.55
C ALA A 57 -13.55 51.37 -25.65
N HIS A 58 -14.76 51.82 -25.28
CA HIS A 58 -15.89 51.89 -26.19
C HIS A 58 -16.42 53.33 -26.32
N THR A 59 -17.10 53.63 -27.42
CA THR A 59 -17.80 54.92 -27.59
C THR A 59 -19.13 54.96 -26.85
N ASP A 60 -19.60 53.81 -26.38
CA ASP A 60 -20.79 53.65 -25.55
C ASP A 60 -20.56 52.57 -24.45
N THR A 61 -21.58 52.30 -23.65
CA THR A 61 -21.51 51.48 -22.43
C THR A 61 -20.94 50.08 -22.70
N VAL A 62 -20.00 49.63 -21.88
CA VAL A 62 -19.40 48.29 -21.90
C VAL A 62 -20.26 47.36 -21.07
N TYR A 63 -20.74 46.28 -21.67
CA TYR A 63 -21.64 45.32 -21.00
C TYR A 63 -20.93 44.08 -20.49
N CYS A 64 -19.87 43.63 -21.16
CA CYS A 64 -19.25 42.34 -20.87
C CYS A 64 -17.74 42.36 -20.94
N LEU A 65 -17.12 41.48 -20.16
CA LEU A 65 -15.68 41.24 -20.08
C LEU A 65 -15.42 39.74 -19.98
N ALA A 66 -14.37 39.26 -20.65
CA ALA A 66 -13.88 37.91 -20.46
C ALA A 66 -12.36 37.84 -20.63
N PHE A 67 -11.69 37.03 -19.82
CA PHE A 67 -10.28 36.72 -19.99
C PHE A 67 -10.09 35.45 -20.82
N ALA A 68 -9.06 35.41 -21.66
CA ALA A 68 -8.57 34.16 -22.23
C ALA A 68 -7.91 33.32 -21.12
N LYS A 69 -8.02 31.99 -21.21
CA LYS A 69 -7.50 31.08 -20.17
C LYS A 69 -5.98 31.13 -20.02
N ASP A 70 -5.27 31.55 -21.06
CA ASP A 70 -3.82 31.77 -21.01
C ASP A 70 -3.40 33.05 -20.26
N GLY A 71 -4.36 33.91 -19.90
CA GLY A 71 -4.14 35.18 -19.19
C GLY A 71 -3.42 36.26 -20.00
N LYS A 72 -3.12 36.03 -21.29
CA LYS A 72 -2.37 36.98 -22.12
C LYS A 72 -3.25 38.12 -22.63
N VAL A 73 -4.51 37.82 -22.89
CA VAL A 73 -5.49 38.77 -23.44
C VAL A 73 -6.82 38.69 -22.73
N PHE A 74 -7.58 39.78 -22.80
CA PHE A 74 -8.98 39.84 -22.39
C PHE A 74 -9.80 40.60 -23.43
N ALA A 75 -11.11 40.39 -23.48
CA ALA A 75 -12.02 41.02 -24.42
C ALA A 75 -13.05 41.87 -23.70
N SER A 76 -13.46 42.97 -24.32
CA SER A 76 -14.58 43.81 -23.91
C SER A 76 -15.58 43.96 -25.05
N GLY A 77 -16.88 43.95 -24.72
CA GLY A 77 -17.97 44.17 -25.67
C GLY A 77 -18.91 45.28 -25.18
N GLY A 78 -19.34 46.15 -26.11
CA GLY A 78 -20.13 47.33 -25.77
C GLY A 78 -21.38 47.56 -26.61
N ALA A 79 -22.13 48.59 -26.20
CA ALA A 79 -23.28 49.16 -26.89
C ALA A 79 -22.93 49.83 -28.23
N ASP A 80 -21.65 50.08 -28.49
CA ASP A 80 -21.15 50.62 -29.76
C ASP A 80 -20.96 49.55 -30.86
N ASN A 81 -21.57 48.38 -30.67
CA ASN A 81 -21.54 47.22 -31.57
C ASN A 81 -20.14 46.62 -31.76
N THR A 82 -19.17 46.99 -30.93
CA THR A 82 -17.78 46.56 -31.11
C THR A 82 -17.30 45.62 -30.01
N VAL A 83 -16.37 44.74 -30.38
CA VAL A 83 -15.58 43.89 -29.49
C VAL A 83 -14.12 44.34 -29.59
N ILE A 84 -13.48 44.59 -28.46
CA ILE A 84 -12.05 44.94 -28.42
C ILE A 84 -11.29 43.89 -27.63
N VAL A 85 -10.22 43.38 -28.22
CA VAL A 85 -9.28 42.45 -27.57
C VAL A 85 -8.08 43.25 -27.06
N TRP A 86 -7.79 43.11 -25.78
CA TRP A 86 -6.77 43.82 -25.04
C TRP A 86 -5.65 42.87 -24.62
N THR A 87 -4.42 43.37 -24.55
CA THR A 87 -3.36 42.73 -23.78
C THR A 87 -3.66 42.82 -22.28
N ASN A 88 -3.00 41.98 -21.48
CA ASN A 88 -2.97 42.13 -20.02
C ASN A 88 -2.45 43.50 -19.53
N THR A 89 -1.70 44.25 -20.34
CA THR A 89 -1.26 45.64 -20.07
C THR A 89 -2.30 46.72 -20.45
N GLY A 90 -3.47 46.31 -20.97
CA GLY A 90 -4.54 47.22 -21.38
C GLY A 90 -4.24 47.96 -22.68
N GLU A 91 -3.54 47.33 -23.62
CA GLU A 91 -3.35 47.83 -24.99
C GLU A 91 -4.32 47.12 -25.94
N GLY A 92 -5.10 47.89 -26.70
CA GLY A 92 -6.07 47.33 -27.65
C GLY A 92 -5.36 46.76 -28.88
N LYS A 93 -5.38 45.45 -29.04
CA LYS A 93 -4.77 44.73 -30.18
C LYS A 93 -5.67 44.70 -31.40
N LEU A 94 -6.94 44.39 -31.20
CA LEU A 94 -7.91 44.16 -32.28
C LEU A 94 -9.25 44.76 -31.90
N LYS A 95 -9.93 45.33 -32.91
CA LYS A 95 -11.30 45.84 -32.80
C LYS A 95 -12.14 45.23 -33.91
N TYR A 96 -13.22 44.56 -33.53
CA TYR A 96 -14.17 43.94 -34.45
C TYR A 96 -15.57 44.53 -34.27
N SER A 97 -16.38 44.57 -35.33
CA SER A 97 -17.73 45.18 -35.30
C SER A 97 -18.82 44.17 -35.69
N HIS A 98 -19.85 44.08 -34.87
CA HIS A 98 -21.09 43.35 -35.11
C HIS A 98 -22.17 44.28 -35.69
N ASN A 99 -23.30 43.71 -36.09
CA ASN A 99 -24.42 44.49 -36.63
C ASN A 99 -25.23 45.21 -35.55
N ASP A 100 -25.09 44.79 -34.30
CA ASP A 100 -25.83 45.29 -33.14
C ASP A 100 -24.96 45.18 -31.87
N SER A 101 -25.49 45.66 -30.74
CA SER A 101 -24.80 45.76 -29.46
C SER A 101 -24.34 44.38 -28.94
N ILE A 102 -23.10 44.33 -28.45
CA ILE A 102 -22.53 43.14 -27.83
C ILE A 102 -23.04 43.00 -26.40
N GLN A 103 -23.64 41.86 -26.08
CA GLN A 103 -24.23 41.61 -24.76
C GLN A 103 -23.34 40.73 -23.88
N CYS A 104 -22.71 39.71 -24.47
CA CYS A 104 -21.81 38.82 -23.76
C CYS A 104 -20.66 38.35 -24.64
N VAL A 105 -19.53 38.07 -23.99
CA VAL A 105 -18.33 37.50 -24.61
C VAL A 105 -17.78 36.40 -23.73
N ALA A 106 -17.21 35.36 -24.32
CA ALA A 106 -16.56 34.28 -23.57
C ALA A 106 -15.44 33.65 -24.39
N PHE A 107 -14.26 33.47 -23.80
CA PHE A 107 -13.18 32.72 -24.43
C PHE A 107 -13.40 31.22 -24.26
N ASN A 108 -13.11 30.47 -25.32
CA ASN A 108 -13.06 29.03 -25.28
C ASN A 108 -11.87 28.59 -24.39
N PRO A 109 -12.10 27.74 -23.36
CA PRO A 109 -11.08 27.36 -22.39
C PRO A 109 -10.04 26.35 -22.91
N SER A 110 -10.15 25.84 -24.13
CA SER A 110 -9.14 24.96 -24.74
C SER A 110 -8.45 25.58 -25.95
N THR A 111 -9.18 26.33 -26.78
CA THR A 111 -8.67 26.83 -28.06
C THR A 111 -8.35 28.32 -28.08
N ASN A 112 -8.69 29.06 -27.02
CA ASN A 112 -8.61 30.53 -26.94
C ASN A 112 -9.40 31.28 -28.05
N GLN A 113 -10.33 30.62 -28.75
CA GLN A 113 -11.26 31.29 -29.65
C GLN A 113 -12.24 32.14 -28.83
N LEU A 114 -12.57 33.34 -29.33
CA LEU A 114 -13.52 34.23 -28.69
C LEU A 114 -14.92 33.98 -29.24
N LEU A 115 -15.88 33.74 -28.35
CA LEU A 115 -17.30 33.85 -28.64
C LEU A 115 -17.74 35.29 -28.38
N SER A 116 -18.25 35.96 -29.40
CA SER A 116 -18.89 37.27 -29.29
C SER A 116 -20.36 37.18 -29.67
N CYS A 117 -21.24 37.59 -28.75
CA CYS A 117 -22.68 37.53 -28.93
C CYS A 117 -23.28 38.94 -28.92
N ALA A 118 -23.90 39.31 -30.04
CA ALA A 118 -24.67 40.53 -30.21
C ALA A 118 -26.18 40.24 -30.10
N CYS A 119 -27.00 41.30 -30.19
CA CYS A 119 -28.46 41.14 -30.18
C CYS A 119 -29.00 40.32 -31.36
N THR A 120 -28.37 40.38 -32.55
CA THR A 120 -28.91 39.76 -33.77
C THR A 120 -28.02 38.66 -34.36
N ASP A 121 -26.79 38.52 -33.87
CA ASP A 121 -25.83 37.53 -34.34
C ASP A 121 -24.83 37.11 -33.26
N PHE A 122 -24.15 35.98 -33.48
CA PHE A 122 -22.96 35.62 -32.73
C PHE A 122 -21.87 35.13 -33.67
N ALA A 123 -20.62 35.18 -33.22
CA ALA A 123 -19.47 34.68 -33.96
C ALA A 123 -18.48 33.98 -33.03
N ILE A 124 -17.81 32.96 -33.56
CA ILE A 124 -16.69 32.26 -32.92
C ILE A 124 -15.48 32.51 -33.81
N TRP A 125 -14.42 33.10 -33.27
CA TRP A 125 -13.27 33.51 -34.07
C TRP A 125 -11.96 33.55 -33.28
N SER A 126 -10.85 33.56 -34.00
CA SER A 126 -9.50 33.73 -33.45
C SER A 126 -8.86 35.03 -33.93
N GLN A 127 -7.83 35.51 -33.22
CA GLN A 127 -7.12 36.76 -33.56
C GLN A 127 -6.44 36.73 -34.95
N ASP A 128 -6.22 35.54 -35.51
CA ASP A 128 -5.49 35.33 -36.76
C ASP A 128 -6.44 35.32 -37.99
N GLU A 129 -7.76 35.27 -37.78
CA GLU A 129 -8.76 35.21 -38.84
C GLU A 129 -9.05 36.62 -39.39
N LYS A 130 -8.88 36.79 -40.71
CA LYS A 130 -9.16 38.07 -41.40
C LYS A 130 -10.65 38.30 -41.65
N GLU A 131 -11.42 37.23 -41.81
CA GLU A 131 -12.87 37.26 -42.01
C GLU A 131 -13.55 36.34 -41.02
N ILE A 132 -14.57 36.86 -40.33
CA ILE A 132 -15.26 36.17 -39.26
C ILE A 132 -16.68 35.83 -39.72
N GLN A 133 -17.05 34.55 -39.64
CA GLN A 133 -18.40 34.10 -39.96
C GLN A 133 -19.35 34.44 -38.81
N LYS A 134 -20.44 35.15 -39.14
CA LYS A 134 -21.49 35.53 -38.20
C LYS A 134 -22.74 34.67 -38.41
N THR A 135 -23.21 34.05 -37.35
CA THR A 135 -24.46 33.28 -37.34
C THR A 135 -25.60 34.19 -36.88
N LYS A 136 -26.61 34.39 -37.72
CA LYS A 136 -27.79 35.19 -37.37
C LYS A 136 -28.71 34.43 -36.42
N VAL A 137 -29.30 35.16 -35.48
CA VAL A 137 -30.26 34.63 -34.51
C VAL A 137 -31.56 35.45 -34.52
N ASN A 138 -32.66 34.81 -34.12
CA ASN A 138 -34.01 35.40 -34.19
C ASN A 138 -34.42 36.15 -32.91
N SER A 139 -33.59 36.11 -31.86
CA SER A 139 -33.87 36.71 -30.56
C SER A 139 -32.56 37.19 -29.93
N LYS A 140 -32.66 38.19 -29.04
CA LYS A 140 -31.51 38.82 -28.38
C LYS A 140 -30.78 37.82 -27.49
N ILE A 141 -29.48 37.65 -27.71
CA ILE A 141 -28.62 36.87 -26.82
C ILE A 141 -28.27 37.75 -25.62
N LEU A 142 -28.42 37.21 -24.41
CA LEU A 142 -28.12 37.93 -23.16
C LEU A 142 -26.88 37.40 -22.46
N CYS A 143 -26.66 36.08 -22.53
CA CYS A 143 -25.54 35.43 -21.84
C CYS A 143 -25.02 34.23 -22.63
N CYS A 144 -23.75 33.89 -22.38
CA CYS A 144 -23.06 32.77 -23.00
C CYS A 144 -22.10 32.11 -22.00
N SER A 145 -21.89 30.80 -22.15
CA SER A 145 -20.87 30.07 -21.38
C SER A 145 -20.35 28.88 -22.19
N TRP A 146 -19.06 28.59 -22.06
CA TRP A 146 -18.43 27.38 -22.60
C TRP A 146 -18.41 26.25 -21.56
N THR A 147 -18.44 25.01 -22.01
CA THR A 147 -18.05 23.85 -21.20
C THR A 147 -16.55 23.89 -20.89
N ASN A 148 -16.12 23.23 -19.81
CA ASN A 148 -14.71 23.28 -19.35
C ASN A 148 -13.70 22.74 -20.38
N ASP A 149 -14.14 21.80 -21.21
CA ASP A 149 -13.38 21.22 -22.33
C ASP A 149 -13.37 22.09 -23.59
N GLY A 150 -14.26 23.09 -23.68
CA GLY A 150 -14.43 23.98 -24.82
C GLY A 150 -15.09 23.32 -26.04
N GLN A 151 -15.72 22.15 -25.91
CA GLN A 151 -16.39 21.47 -27.03
C GLN A 151 -17.80 21.99 -27.29
N HIS A 152 -18.47 22.46 -26.24
CA HIS A 152 -19.85 22.94 -26.29
C HIS A 152 -19.97 24.34 -25.70
N LEU A 153 -20.94 25.08 -26.20
CA LEU A 153 -21.31 26.39 -25.67
C LEU A 153 -22.82 26.46 -25.49
N ALA A 154 -23.26 27.20 -24.49
CA ALA A 154 -24.66 27.51 -24.25
C ALA A 154 -24.91 29.00 -24.46
N LEU A 155 -26.04 29.34 -25.07
CA LEU A 155 -26.54 30.70 -25.26
C LEU A 155 -27.92 30.83 -24.60
N GLY A 156 -28.08 31.87 -23.79
CA GLY A 156 -29.36 32.26 -23.20
C GLY A 156 -29.98 33.44 -23.95
N PHE A 157 -31.25 33.32 -24.31
CA PHE A 157 -31.99 34.30 -25.12
C PHE A 157 -33.00 35.10 -24.29
N PHE A 158 -33.36 36.27 -24.80
CA PHE A 158 -34.38 37.14 -24.22
C PHE A 158 -35.79 36.55 -24.28
N ASP A 159 -36.08 35.65 -25.22
CA ASP A 159 -37.37 34.95 -25.31
C ASP A 159 -37.52 33.76 -24.33
N GLY A 160 -36.53 33.57 -23.45
CA GLY A 160 -36.51 32.46 -22.49
C GLY A 160 -35.92 31.16 -23.05
N THR A 161 -35.48 31.12 -24.31
CA THR A 161 -34.83 29.95 -24.88
C THR A 161 -33.39 29.82 -24.39
N VAL A 162 -32.96 28.59 -24.09
CA VAL A 162 -31.54 28.22 -23.98
C VAL A 162 -31.20 27.30 -25.13
N ARG A 163 -30.12 27.59 -25.84
CA ARG A 163 -29.62 26.73 -26.93
C ARG A 163 -28.18 26.34 -26.69
N ILE A 164 -27.88 25.07 -26.92
CA ILE A 164 -26.54 24.49 -26.79
C ILE A 164 -26.03 24.19 -28.18
N PHE A 165 -24.81 24.63 -28.47
CA PHE A 165 -24.12 24.43 -29.75
C PHE A 165 -22.84 23.62 -29.54
N ASN A 166 -22.36 22.97 -30.60
CA ASN A 166 -20.98 22.51 -30.67
C ASN A 166 -20.03 23.67 -31.00
N ARG A 167 -18.71 23.41 -30.97
CA ARG A 167 -17.67 24.36 -31.36
C ARG A 167 -17.82 24.92 -32.78
N GLU A 168 -18.43 24.18 -33.69
CA GLU A 168 -18.67 24.59 -35.10
C GLU A 168 -19.93 25.44 -35.27
N ALA A 169 -20.51 25.96 -34.18
CA ALA A 169 -21.75 26.74 -34.16
C ALA A 169 -22.99 25.98 -34.71
N LYS A 170 -22.97 24.64 -34.66
CA LYS A 170 -24.14 23.80 -34.96
C LYS A 170 -24.97 23.58 -33.71
N GLU A 171 -26.28 23.87 -33.79
CA GLU A 171 -27.23 23.67 -32.69
C GLU A 171 -27.38 22.17 -32.38
N LEU A 172 -27.28 21.81 -31.10
CA LEU A 172 -27.42 20.45 -30.59
C LEU A 172 -28.74 20.24 -29.87
N VAL A 173 -29.06 21.15 -28.94
CA VAL A 173 -30.23 21.05 -28.05
C VAL A 173 -30.80 22.45 -27.82
N ASN A 174 -32.12 22.56 -27.73
CA ASN A 174 -32.79 23.75 -27.22
C ASN A 174 -33.88 23.38 -26.19
N PHE A 175 -34.13 24.28 -25.26
CA PHE A 175 -35.26 24.22 -24.32
C PHE A 175 -35.69 25.63 -23.93
N THR A 176 -36.92 25.78 -23.45
CA THR A 176 -37.53 27.10 -23.18
C THR A 176 -37.93 27.26 -21.71
N ARG A 177 -37.85 28.49 -21.23
CA ARG A 177 -38.33 28.99 -19.93
C ARG A 177 -39.41 30.06 -20.15
N SER A 178 -40.08 30.48 -19.09
CA SER A 178 -41.18 31.45 -19.18
C SER A 178 -40.73 32.90 -19.40
N GLU A 179 -39.50 33.25 -19.01
CA GLU A 179 -38.99 34.62 -18.97
C GLU A 179 -37.53 34.68 -19.49
N PRO A 180 -36.98 35.88 -19.75
CA PRO A 180 -35.61 36.03 -20.27
C PRO A 180 -34.53 35.27 -19.48
N ILE A 181 -33.56 34.68 -20.20
CA ILE A 181 -32.39 34.03 -19.61
C ILE A 181 -31.24 35.01 -19.51
N TRP A 182 -31.03 35.59 -18.32
CA TRP A 182 -30.07 36.67 -18.17
C TRP A 182 -28.65 36.21 -17.88
N THR A 183 -28.49 35.06 -17.20
CA THR A 183 -27.16 34.57 -16.84
C THR A 183 -27.12 33.05 -16.86
N ILE A 184 -26.03 32.50 -17.38
CA ILE A 184 -25.76 31.07 -17.44
C ILE A 184 -24.29 30.82 -17.13
N SER A 185 -24.00 29.66 -16.55
CA SER A 185 -22.62 29.26 -16.30
C SER A 185 -22.53 27.73 -16.25
N PHE A 186 -21.57 27.15 -16.97
CA PHE A 186 -21.23 25.74 -16.81
C PHE A 186 -20.37 25.54 -15.56
N ASN A 187 -20.63 24.45 -14.83
CA ASN A 187 -19.83 24.06 -13.69
C ASN A 187 -18.38 23.74 -14.14
N PRO A 188 -17.36 24.41 -13.58
CA PRO A 188 -15.97 24.17 -13.96
C PRO A 188 -15.36 22.90 -13.36
N SER A 189 -16.09 22.21 -12.46
CA SER A 189 -15.62 20.97 -11.81
C SER A 189 -15.31 19.88 -12.83
N ARG A 190 -14.23 19.14 -12.58
CA ARG A 190 -13.85 17.93 -13.35
C ARG A 190 -14.22 16.64 -12.63
N ASP A 191 -14.65 16.75 -11.38
CA ASP A 191 -14.97 15.61 -10.53
C ASP A 191 -16.39 15.11 -10.76
N GLU A 192 -17.24 15.94 -11.38
CA GLU A 192 -18.60 15.56 -11.74
C GLU A 192 -18.59 14.66 -12.97
N GLN A 193 -19.46 13.64 -12.96
CA GLN A 193 -19.57 12.66 -14.05
C GLN A 193 -20.10 13.27 -15.37
N TYR A 194 -20.73 14.45 -15.29
CA TYR A 194 -21.35 15.14 -16.40
C TYR A 194 -21.31 16.66 -16.24
N ASP A 195 -21.34 17.39 -17.36
CA ASP A 195 -21.40 18.85 -17.37
C ASP A 195 -22.76 19.36 -16.87
N ILE A 196 -22.70 20.26 -15.89
CA ILE A 196 -23.88 20.89 -15.27
C ILE A 196 -23.95 22.36 -15.69
N LEU A 197 -25.05 22.76 -16.29
CA LEU A 197 -25.35 24.16 -16.64
C LEU A 197 -26.27 24.78 -15.60
N ALA A 198 -25.81 25.83 -14.91
CA ALA A 198 -26.66 26.67 -14.08
C ALA A 198 -27.30 27.77 -14.95
N VAL A 199 -28.60 27.97 -14.79
CA VAL A 199 -29.41 28.93 -15.55
C VAL A 199 -30.16 29.84 -14.59
N GLY A 200 -29.90 31.14 -14.68
CA GLY A 200 -30.64 32.18 -13.99
C GLY A 200 -31.65 32.84 -14.93
N CYS A 201 -32.94 32.66 -14.63
CA CYS A 201 -34.05 33.19 -15.42
C CYS A 201 -34.79 34.28 -14.64
N TRP A 202 -35.32 35.27 -15.36
CA TRP A 202 -36.10 36.37 -14.79
C TRP A 202 -37.52 35.98 -14.33
N ASP A 203 -37.87 34.70 -14.45
CA ASP A 203 -38.96 34.09 -13.68
C ASP A 203 -38.61 33.92 -12.18
N GLN A 204 -37.48 34.51 -11.76
CA GLN A 204 -36.91 34.50 -10.42
C GLN A 204 -36.48 33.10 -9.98
N THR A 205 -36.04 32.28 -10.93
CA THR A 205 -35.55 30.93 -10.64
C THR A 205 -34.09 30.70 -11.02
N LEU A 206 -33.47 29.82 -10.24
CA LEU A 206 -32.20 29.17 -10.54
C LEU A 206 -32.45 27.70 -10.85
N SER A 207 -32.02 27.26 -12.02
CA SER A 207 -32.26 25.91 -12.54
C SER A 207 -30.95 25.27 -12.99
N PHE A 208 -30.89 23.93 -12.93
CA PHE A 208 -29.70 23.16 -13.30
C PHE A 208 -30.04 22.13 -14.37
N TYR A 209 -29.26 22.11 -15.46
CA TYR A 209 -29.49 21.28 -16.63
C TYR A 209 -28.25 20.48 -17.02
N HIS A 210 -28.49 19.27 -17.53
CA HIS A 210 -27.48 18.48 -18.23
C HIS A 210 -27.29 19.01 -19.66
N LEU A 211 -26.17 18.68 -20.31
CA LEU A 211 -25.88 19.03 -21.70
C LEU A 211 -26.95 18.55 -22.70
N SER A 212 -27.72 17.52 -22.33
CA SER A 212 -28.86 17.01 -23.11
C SER A 212 -30.14 17.85 -23.01
N GLY A 213 -30.13 18.93 -22.22
CA GLY A 213 -31.31 19.76 -21.94
C GLY A 213 -32.25 19.20 -20.88
N LYS A 214 -31.90 18.07 -20.24
CA LYS A 214 -32.68 17.51 -19.13
C LYS A 214 -32.37 18.25 -17.83
N GLN A 215 -33.42 18.68 -17.13
CA GLN A 215 -33.30 19.30 -15.81
C GLN A 215 -32.86 18.28 -14.74
N ILE A 216 -31.92 18.67 -13.90
CA ILE A 216 -31.31 17.82 -12.85
C ILE A 216 -32.04 18.01 -11.51
N ILE A 217 -32.21 19.27 -11.10
CA ILE A 217 -32.76 19.66 -9.80
C ILE A 217 -34.01 20.51 -10.04
N LYS A 218 -35.01 20.40 -9.14
CA LYS A 218 -36.19 21.27 -9.15
C LYS A 218 -35.77 22.75 -9.05
N ASP A 219 -36.48 23.61 -9.78
CA ASP A 219 -36.26 25.05 -9.79
C ASP A 219 -36.21 25.64 -8.38
N GLN A 220 -35.16 26.41 -8.11
CA GLN A 220 -34.95 27.12 -6.87
C GLN A 220 -35.48 28.54 -7.01
N LYS A 221 -36.45 28.94 -6.16
CA LYS A 221 -37.01 30.28 -6.17
C LYS A 221 -36.06 31.25 -5.47
N LEU A 222 -35.60 32.27 -6.19
CA LEU A 222 -34.71 33.31 -5.68
C LEU A 222 -35.46 34.47 -5.03
N GLY A 223 -36.65 34.81 -5.56
CA GLY A 223 -37.43 35.98 -5.13
C GLY A 223 -36.89 37.32 -5.65
N PHE A 224 -35.96 37.28 -6.60
CA PHE A 224 -35.39 38.43 -7.31
C PHE A 224 -34.90 37.96 -8.68
N ASP A 225 -34.62 38.91 -9.57
CA ASP A 225 -34.17 38.63 -10.93
C ASP A 225 -32.65 38.41 -10.92
N PRO A 226 -32.15 37.20 -11.24
CA PRO A 226 -30.72 36.92 -11.25
C PRO A 226 -30.05 37.65 -12.40
N CYS A 227 -29.00 38.41 -12.10
CA CYS A 227 -28.23 39.15 -13.09
C CYS A 227 -26.85 38.53 -13.36
N CYS A 228 -26.29 37.82 -12.39
CA CYS A 228 -24.99 37.17 -12.54
C CYS A 228 -24.86 35.90 -11.71
N ILE A 229 -24.16 34.93 -12.29
CA ILE A 229 -23.82 33.64 -11.68
C ILE A 229 -22.32 33.40 -11.91
N SER A 230 -21.62 32.98 -10.86
CA SER A 230 -20.20 32.61 -10.96
C SER A 230 -19.89 31.43 -10.04
N TYR A 231 -19.37 30.33 -10.59
CA TYR A 231 -18.92 29.20 -9.79
C TYR A 231 -17.71 29.58 -8.92
N PHE A 232 -17.63 28.93 -7.76
CA PHE A 232 -16.63 29.16 -6.72
C PHE A 232 -16.02 27.83 -6.26
N SER A 233 -14.76 27.84 -5.78
CA SER A 233 -14.04 26.65 -5.28
C SER A 233 -14.08 25.47 -6.26
N ASN A 234 -13.65 25.71 -7.51
CA ASN A 234 -13.65 24.69 -8.58
C ASN A 234 -15.01 24.01 -8.84
N GLY A 235 -16.13 24.68 -8.53
CA GLY A 235 -17.46 24.17 -8.84
C GLY A 235 -18.22 23.55 -7.66
N GLU A 236 -17.62 23.53 -6.46
CA GLU A 236 -18.31 23.10 -5.24
C GLU A 236 -19.44 24.06 -4.83
N TYR A 237 -19.24 25.35 -5.09
CA TYR A 237 -20.18 26.41 -4.73
C TYR A 237 -20.48 27.33 -5.92
N LEU A 238 -21.54 28.14 -5.78
CA LEU A 238 -22.04 29.05 -6.79
C LEU A 238 -22.41 30.39 -6.15
N CYS A 239 -21.89 31.50 -6.66
CA CYS A 239 -22.32 32.84 -6.26
C CYS A 239 -23.44 33.31 -7.18
N VAL A 240 -24.51 33.86 -6.60
CA VAL A 240 -25.67 34.37 -7.33
C VAL A 240 -25.97 35.79 -6.84
N GLY A 241 -26.06 36.73 -7.78
CA GLY A 241 -26.41 38.13 -7.53
C GLY A 241 -27.46 38.64 -8.52
N GLY A 242 -28.17 39.71 -8.17
CA GLY A 242 -29.25 40.23 -9.02
C GLY A 242 -29.93 41.49 -8.52
N SER A 243 -31.22 41.64 -8.83
CA SER A 243 -32.01 42.85 -8.56
C SER A 243 -32.29 43.12 -7.08
N SER A 244 -32.06 42.14 -6.19
CA SER A 244 -32.16 42.31 -4.74
C SER A 244 -31.01 43.12 -4.12
N GLY A 245 -29.91 43.31 -4.86
CA GLY A 245 -28.66 43.89 -4.34
C GLY A 245 -27.87 42.95 -3.41
N GLU A 246 -28.38 41.75 -3.12
CA GLU A 246 -27.70 40.74 -2.32
C GLU A 246 -26.93 39.77 -3.22
N VAL A 247 -25.68 39.48 -2.86
CA VAL A 247 -24.92 38.36 -3.43
C VAL A 247 -24.93 37.23 -2.41
N SER A 248 -25.37 36.05 -2.83
CA SER A 248 -25.45 34.88 -1.95
C SER A 248 -24.64 33.70 -2.48
N LEU A 249 -24.08 32.91 -1.57
CA LEU A 249 -23.39 31.66 -1.88
C LEU A 249 -24.37 30.50 -1.84
N TRP A 250 -24.30 29.62 -2.82
CA TRP A 250 -25.09 28.41 -2.98
C TRP A 250 -24.16 27.20 -3.10
N ASN A 251 -24.64 26.01 -2.73
CA ASN A 251 -23.92 24.77 -3.02
C ASN A 251 -24.34 24.20 -4.39
N LYS A 252 -23.65 23.16 -4.85
CA LYS A 252 -23.98 22.43 -6.09
C LYS A 252 -25.37 21.80 -6.13
N ASP A 253 -25.99 21.53 -4.98
CA ASP A 253 -27.34 20.97 -4.89
C ASP A 253 -28.44 22.05 -5.02
N GLY A 254 -28.07 23.31 -5.26
CA GLY A 254 -29.02 24.41 -5.37
C GLY A 254 -29.59 24.84 -4.01
N VAL A 255 -28.88 24.64 -2.91
CA VAL A 255 -29.23 25.14 -1.58
C VAL A 255 -28.52 26.46 -1.32
N GLN A 256 -29.28 27.50 -0.97
CA GLN A 256 -28.73 28.78 -0.55
C GLN A 256 -28.04 28.64 0.81
N LEU A 257 -26.76 29.00 0.89
CA LEU A 257 -25.95 28.92 2.10
C LEU A 257 -26.01 30.21 2.92
N VAL A 258 -25.22 31.22 2.54
CA VAL A 258 -25.00 32.45 3.31
C VAL A 258 -24.89 33.65 2.36
N PRO A 259 -25.43 34.83 2.72
CA PRO A 259 -25.14 36.08 2.01
C PRO A 259 -23.65 36.44 2.09
N ILE A 260 -23.06 36.82 0.96
CA ILE A 260 -21.70 37.35 0.85
C ILE A 260 -21.72 38.86 1.11
N SER A 261 -22.57 39.59 0.42
CA SER A 261 -22.69 41.04 0.53
C SER A 261 -24.11 41.52 0.24
N LYS A 262 -24.42 42.73 0.71
CA LYS A 262 -25.69 43.40 0.45
C LYS A 262 -25.44 44.85 0.06
N HIS A 263 -26.02 45.25 -1.06
CA HIS A 263 -25.88 46.57 -1.67
C HIS A 263 -27.25 47.22 -1.87
N GLN A 264 -27.27 48.53 -2.11
CA GLN A 264 -28.52 49.30 -2.31
C GLN A 264 -29.04 49.18 -3.75
N GLY A 265 -28.13 49.07 -4.72
CA GLY A 265 -28.46 48.86 -6.14
C GLY A 265 -28.31 47.41 -6.61
N TRP A 266 -28.70 47.17 -7.86
CA TRP A 266 -28.59 45.85 -8.50
C TRP A 266 -27.14 45.40 -8.62
N VAL A 267 -26.91 44.09 -8.51
CA VAL A 267 -25.59 43.50 -8.76
C VAL A 267 -25.51 42.98 -10.18
N TRP A 268 -24.65 43.59 -11.00
CA TRP A 268 -24.52 43.22 -12.41
C TRP A 268 -23.41 42.20 -12.67
N GLY A 269 -22.35 42.21 -11.88
CA GLY A 269 -21.19 41.33 -12.08
C GLY A 269 -20.70 40.70 -10.79
N VAL A 270 -20.41 39.40 -10.84
CA VAL A 270 -19.73 38.67 -9.76
C VAL A 270 -18.63 37.82 -10.39
N ALA A 271 -17.43 37.85 -9.81
CA ALA A 271 -16.30 37.05 -10.27
C ALA A 271 -15.49 36.49 -9.10
N GLN A 272 -15.18 35.20 -9.13
CA GLN A 272 -14.23 34.57 -8.20
C GLN A 272 -12.79 34.89 -8.62
N LYS A 273 -11.91 35.14 -7.63
CA LYS A 273 -10.46 35.10 -7.83
C LYS A 273 -9.97 33.63 -7.91
N PRO A 274 -9.33 33.19 -9.01
CA PRO A 274 -8.93 31.79 -9.19
C PRO A 274 -8.08 31.24 -8.04
N ASN A 275 -8.35 29.98 -7.63
CA ASN A 275 -7.65 29.23 -6.58
C ASN A 275 -7.58 29.92 -5.20
N GLN A 276 -8.41 30.94 -4.97
CA GLN A 276 -8.45 31.67 -3.70
C GLN A 276 -9.90 31.95 -3.28
N ASN A 277 -10.07 32.23 -1.99
CA ASN A 277 -11.40 32.47 -1.42
C ASN A 277 -11.81 33.95 -1.49
N TYR A 278 -11.66 34.58 -2.66
CA TYR A 278 -12.07 35.96 -2.87
C TYR A 278 -13.13 36.07 -3.96
N VAL A 279 -14.07 37.00 -3.76
CA VAL A 279 -15.15 37.29 -4.70
C VAL A 279 -15.23 38.79 -4.93
N ALA A 280 -15.19 39.22 -6.19
CA ALA A 280 -15.43 40.59 -6.59
C ALA A 280 -16.90 40.78 -6.99
N VAL A 281 -17.46 41.92 -6.62
CA VAL A 281 -18.87 42.28 -6.83
C VAL A 281 -18.93 43.68 -7.47
N GLY A 282 -19.62 43.78 -8.60
CA GLY A 282 -19.88 45.02 -9.32
C GLY A 282 -21.37 45.37 -9.28
N THR A 283 -21.67 46.63 -8.93
CA THR A 283 -23.05 47.09 -8.68
C THR A 283 -23.47 48.24 -9.60
N ASN A 284 -24.78 48.48 -9.65
CA ASN A 284 -25.39 49.57 -10.39
C ASN A 284 -24.94 50.98 -9.92
N GLU A 285 -24.52 51.10 -8.66
CA GLU A 285 -24.06 52.35 -8.07
C GLU A 285 -22.57 52.63 -8.34
N GLY A 286 -21.93 51.80 -9.16
CA GLY A 286 -20.52 51.93 -9.52
C GLY A 286 -19.56 51.36 -8.48
N ALA A 287 -20.07 50.73 -7.43
CA ALA A 287 -19.23 50.04 -6.46
C ALA A 287 -18.63 48.77 -7.04
N LEU A 288 -17.31 48.66 -6.94
CA LEU A 288 -16.52 47.46 -7.16
C LEU A 288 -15.89 47.05 -5.83
N GLN A 289 -16.38 45.97 -5.23
CA GLN A 289 -15.93 45.51 -3.91
C GLN A 289 -15.40 44.08 -3.98
N VAL A 290 -14.37 43.78 -3.19
CA VAL A 290 -13.75 42.46 -3.09
C VAL A 290 -13.88 41.94 -1.67
N PHE A 291 -14.44 40.75 -1.54
CA PHE A 291 -14.71 40.08 -0.28
C PHE A 291 -13.83 38.85 -0.12
N LYS A 292 -13.32 38.63 1.09
CA LYS A 292 -12.66 37.39 1.50
C LYS A 292 -13.66 36.48 2.21
N LEU A 293 -13.70 35.21 1.81
CA LEU A 293 -14.56 34.18 2.38
C LEU A 293 -13.73 33.23 3.27
N ASP A 294 -14.02 33.19 4.57
CA ASP A 294 -13.36 32.29 5.52
C ASP A 294 -14.30 31.12 5.91
N PHE A 295 -13.90 29.90 5.57
CA PHE A 295 -14.67 28.68 5.86
C PHE A 295 -14.26 28.10 7.22
N ILE A 296 -15.06 28.41 8.24
CA ILE A 296 -14.84 27.93 9.61
C ILE A 296 -15.30 26.48 9.75
N THR A 297 -14.51 25.68 10.47
CA THR A 297 -14.84 24.31 10.85
C THR A 297 -15.97 24.27 11.87
N VAL A 298 -16.95 23.42 11.60
CA VAL A 298 -18.08 23.19 12.50
C VAL A 298 -18.06 21.72 12.84
N HIS A 299 -17.83 21.41 14.11
CA HIS A 299 -17.68 20.04 14.58
C HIS A 299 -18.14 19.90 16.03
N SER A 300 -18.33 18.65 16.46
CA SER A 300 -18.61 18.26 17.83
C SER A 300 -17.99 16.89 18.09
N LEU A 301 -17.52 16.66 19.32
CA LEU A 301 -16.92 15.39 19.75
C LEU A 301 -17.56 15.00 21.08
N TYR A 302 -18.02 13.76 21.18
CA TYR A 302 -18.43 13.15 22.43
C TYR A 302 -17.88 11.71 22.51
N GLY A 303 -17.01 11.45 23.47
CA GLY A 303 -16.27 10.19 23.54
C GLY A 303 -15.43 10.00 22.27
N ASN A 304 -15.67 8.90 21.56
CA ASN A 304 -15.07 8.55 20.27
C ASN A 304 -15.90 9.00 19.05
N ILE A 305 -17.10 9.55 19.24
CA ILE A 305 -17.98 9.95 18.14
C ILE A 305 -17.69 11.39 17.77
N TYR A 306 -17.17 11.58 16.56
CA TYR A 306 -16.85 12.86 15.97
C TYR A 306 -17.84 13.20 14.87
N ALA A 307 -18.51 14.34 14.97
CA ALA A 307 -19.31 14.86 13.89
C ALA A 307 -18.80 16.18 13.38
N PHE A 308 -18.80 16.34 12.07
CA PHE A 308 -18.36 17.56 11.41
C PHE A 308 -19.21 17.89 10.20
N ARG A 309 -19.23 19.17 9.86
CA ARG A 309 -19.94 19.68 8.69
C ARG A 309 -19.14 19.42 7.43
N ASP A 310 -19.78 18.79 6.47
CA ASP A 310 -19.25 18.55 5.13
C ASP A 310 -20.07 19.33 4.09
N SER A 311 -19.41 19.85 3.06
CA SER A 311 -20.04 20.62 1.96
C SER A 311 -21.02 21.72 2.43
N MET A 312 -20.79 22.28 3.62
CA MET A 312 -21.63 23.28 4.32
C MET A 312 -23.08 22.87 4.64
N THR A 313 -23.55 21.72 4.17
CA THR A 313 -24.97 21.30 4.18
C THR A 313 -25.20 19.92 4.76
N ASP A 314 -24.16 19.11 4.83
CA ASP A 314 -24.22 17.76 5.36
C ASP A 314 -23.48 17.65 6.69
N VAL A 315 -23.86 16.66 7.48
CA VAL A 315 -23.15 16.31 8.72
C VAL A 315 -22.64 14.90 8.59
N VAL A 316 -21.33 14.74 8.69
CA VAL A 316 -20.67 13.45 8.73
C VAL A 316 -20.43 13.11 10.19
N VAL A 317 -20.81 11.91 10.60
CA VAL A 317 -20.53 11.33 11.92
C VAL A 317 -19.59 10.15 11.74
N GLN A 318 -18.49 10.14 12.49
CA GLN A 318 -17.45 9.13 12.44
C GLN A 318 -17.19 8.59 13.85
N ASP A 319 -17.14 7.27 13.99
CA ASP A 319 -16.55 6.60 15.14
C ASP A 319 -15.03 6.54 14.96
N LEU A 320 -14.28 7.31 15.74
CA LEU A 320 -12.82 7.41 15.62
C LEU A 320 -12.06 6.16 16.08
N VAL A 321 -12.72 5.23 16.77
CA VAL A 321 -12.10 4.00 17.26
C VAL A 321 -12.33 2.85 16.28
N ASN A 322 -13.57 2.70 15.80
CA ASN A 322 -13.99 1.62 14.89
C ASN A 322 -13.96 2.01 13.40
N ASP A 323 -13.64 3.28 13.10
CA ASP A 323 -13.61 3.88 11.75
C ASP A 323 -14.91 3.74 10.94
N LYS A 324 -16.05 3.59 11.63
CA LYS A 324 -17.39 3.62 11.03
C LYS A 324 -17.79 5.06 10.71
N LYS A 325 -18.38 5.30 9.54
CA LYS A 325 -18.78 6.64 9.08
C LYS A 325 -20.21 6.64 8.53
N VAL A 326 -21.00 7.63 8.91
CA VAL A 326 -22.35 7.88 8.38
C VAL A 326 -22.51 9.34 7.99
N THR A 327 -23.20 9.60 6.87
CA THR A 327 -23.49 10.96 6.40
C THR A 327 -24.98 11.27 6.54
N VAL A 328 -25.29 12.29 7.33
CA VAL A 328 -26.64 12.83 7.52
C VAL A 328 -26.85 14.00 6.55
N LYS A 329 -27.68 13.76 5.53
CA LYS A 329 -28.05 14.77 4.53
C LYS A 329 -29.08 15.75 5.09
N CYS A 330 -28.67 16.98 5.41
CA CYS A 330 -29.56 17.97 6.03
C CYS A 330 -30.31 18.83 5.00
N LYS A 331 -29.78 18.95 3.77
CA LYS A 331 -30.35 19.72 2.65
C LYS A 331 -30.61 21.20 2.98
N ASP A 332 -29.84 21.76 3.90
CA ASP A 332 -29.93 23.14 4.38
C ASP A 332 -28.58 23.55 5.00
N TYR A 333 -28.30 24.84 5.14
CA TYR A 333 -27.03 25.33 5.66
C TYR A 333 -26.84 24.94 7.13
N VAL A 334 -25.82 24.14 7.42
CA VAL A 334 -25.49 23.70 8.78
C VAL A 334 -24.69 24.80 9.48
N LYS A 335 -25.31 25.49 10.44
CA LYS A 335 -24.67 26.54 11.26
C LYS A 335 -23.79 25.96 12.37
N LYS A 336 -24.31 25.01 13.15
CA LYS A 336 -23.65 24.40 14.32
C LYS A 336 -24.08 22.94 14.48
N ILE A 337 -23.22 22.15 15.14
CA ILE A 337 -23.45 20.74 15.44
C ILE A 337 -23.13 20.52 16.93
N ALA A 338 -23.92 19.71 17.62
CA ALA A 338 -23.62 19.24 18.96
C ALA A 338 -24.00 17.77 19.09
N ILE A 339 -23.14 16.96 19.72
CA ILE A 339 -23.41 15.55 20.01
C ILE A 339 -23.29 15.29 21.51
N TYR A 340 -24.19 14.44 22.01
CA TYR A 340 -24.11 13.91 23.36
C TYR A 340 -24.76 12.51 23.40
N ARG A 341 -23.98 11.49 23.73
CA ARG A 341 -24.40 10.08 23.72
C ARG A 341 -25.01 9.70 22.36
N ASP A 342 -26.26 9.27 22.36
CA ASP A 342 -27.05 8.87 21.21
C ASP A 342 -27.82 10.05 20.58
N ARG A 343 -27.70 11.27 21.12
CA ARG A 343 -28.39 12.48 20.62
C ARG A 343 -27.45 13.38 19.83
N MET A 344 -27.97 13.96 18.76
CA MET A 344 -27.30 14.99 17.97
C MET A 344 -28.25 16.16 17.67
N ALA A 345 -27.77 17.38 17.87
CA ALA A 345 -28.43 18.59 17.38
C ALA A 345 -27.68 19.14 16.16
N VAL A 346 -28.41 19.39 15.08
CA VAL A 346 -27.92 20.09 13.91
C VAL A 346 -28.72 21.38 13.76
N GLN A 347 -28.06 22.52 13.99
CA GLN A 347 -28.65 23.83 13.78
C GLN A 347 -28.52 24.21 12.31
N LEU A 348 -29.66 24.43 11.66
CA LEU A 348 -29.78 24.85 10.28
C LEU A 348 -30.13 26.34 10.20
N LYS A 349 -30.46 26.87 9.02
CA LYS A 349 -30.73 28.30 8.81
C LYS A 349 -31.85 28.81 9.74
N ASN A 350 -33.03 28.18 9.72
CA ASN A 350 -34.23 28.63 10.46
C ASN A 350 -34.82 27.55 11.39
N LYS A 351 -34.10 26.45 11.60
CA LYS A 351 -34.59 25.30 12.37
C LYS A 351 -33.44 24.51 12.98
N ILE A 352 -33.74 23.70 13.99
CA ILE A 352 -32.79 22.77 14.61
C ILE A 352 -33.36 21.37 14.49
N HIS A 353 -32.57 20.44 13.97
CA HIS A 353 -32.91 19.02 13.92
C HIS A 353 -32.31 18.32 15.13
N ILE A 354 -33.16 17.59 15.86
CA ILE A 354 -32.73 16.71 16.93
C ILE A 354 -32.80 15.29 16.39
N LEU A 355 -31.66 14.62 16.36
CA LEU A 355 -31.48 13.27 15.85
C LEU A 355 -31.11 12.32 16.98
N GLU A 356 -31.51 11.07 16.84
CA GLU A 356 -31.12 9.96 17.69
C GLU A 356 -30.47 8.86 16.87
N LEU A 357 -29.42 8.26 17.43
CA LEU A 357 -28.77 7.08 16.90
C LEU A 357 -29.70 5.87 17.10
N THR A 358 -30.12 5.26 16.01
CA THR A 358 -30.88 4.01 16.00
C THR A 358 -29.94 2.86 15.64
N ASN A 359 -29.66 1.97 16.59
CA ASN A 359 -29.02 0.70 16.30
C ASN A 359 -30.10 -0.27 15.83
N SER A 360 -30.25 -0.47 14.52
CA SER A 360 -31.11 -1.55 14.03
C SER A 360 -30.41 -2.88 14.28
N LYS A 361 -30.84 -3.61 15.31
CA LYS A 361 -30.53 -5.04 15.41
C LYS A 361 -31.33 -5.76 14.31
N THR A 362 -30.72 -6.01 13.17
CA THR A 362 -31.30 -6.90 12.16
C THR A 362 -30.98 -8.34 12.56
N GLU A 363 -31.97 -9.06 13.06
CA GLU A 363 -31.91 -10.52 13.19
C GLU A 363 -32.06 -11.13 11.78
N ASN A 364 -31.08 -11.92 11.34
CA ASN A 364 -31.27 -12.78 10.17
C ASN A 364 -32.19 -13.96 10.52
N GLU A 365 -32.83 -14.58 9.52
CA GLU A 365 -33.69 -15.79 9.68
C GLU A 365 -32.94 -16.98 10.34
N SER A 366 -31.62 -16.91 10.47
CA SER A 366 -30.74 -17.87 11.15
C SER A 366 -30.49 -17.58 12.64
N GLY A 367 -30.95 -16.45 13.18
CA GLY A 367 -30.70 -16.05 14.57
C GLY A 367 -29.28 -15.56 14.86
N GLU A 368 -28.47 -15.29 13.84
CA GLU A 368 -27.14 -14.68 13.98
C GLU A 368 -27.24 -13.15 14.02
N GLU A 369 -26.63 -12.52 15.03
CA GLU A 369 -26.56 -11.07 15.18
C GLU A 369 -25.66 -10.46 14.08
N VAL A 370 -26.25 -9.67 13.17
CA VAL A 370 -25.49 -8.91 12.15
C VAL A 370 -25.03 -7.57 12.74
N GLU A 371 -23.87 -7.09 12.27
CA GLU A 371 -23.24 -5.83 12.68
C GLU A 371 -24.21 -4.64 12.76
N GLU A 372 -24.14 -3.89 13.87
CA GLU A 372 -24.92 -2.66 14.05
C GLU A 372 -24.50 -1.60 13.02
N GLU A 373 -25.41 -1.26 12.10
CA GLU A 373 -25.29 -0.09 11.24
C GLU A 373 -25.56 1.20 12.05
N MET A 374 -24.62 2.15 11.98
CA MET A 374 -24.77 3.46 12.61
C MET A 374 -25.75 4.31 11.78
N GLN A 375 -27.01 4.42 12.21
CA GLN A 375 -28.04 5.22 11.52
C GLN A 375 -28.62 6.29 12.44
N TYR A 376 -28.80 7.52 11.93
CA TYR A 376 -29.42 8.62 12.68
C TYR A 376 -30.82 8.93 12.13
N ARG A 377 -31.79 9.02 13.04
CA ARG A 377 -33.18 9.39 12.74
C ARG A 377 -33.53 10.73 13.38
N ILE A 378 -34.22 11.60 12.65
CA ILE A 378 -34.78 12.83 13.19
C ILE A 378 -35.96 12.48 14.11
N ILE A 379 -35.87 12.85 15.39
CA ILE A 379 -36.99 12.75 16.35
C ILE A 379 -37.80 14.04 16.32
N GLU A 380 -37.14 15.20 16.42
CA GLU A 380 -37.80 16.50 16.60
C GLU A 380 -37.20 17.59 15.71
N LYS A 381 -38.04 18.58 15.39
CA LYS A 381 -37.68 19.76 14.58
C LYS A 381 -38.14 21.03 15.26
N ILE A 382 -37.19 21.82 15.76
CA ILE A 382 -37.47 23.12 16.37
C ILE A 382 -37.42 24.18 15.27
N PHE A 383 -38.55 24.81 14.93
CA PHE A 383 -38.64 25.86 13.92
C PHE A 383 -38.45 27.25 14.56
N LYS A 384 -37.22 27.55 14.97
CA LYS A 384 -36.83 28.87 15.48
C LYS A 384 -35.44 29.22 14.93
N ASP A 385 -35.28 30.46 14.46
CA ASP A 385 -33.96 31.01 14.17
C ASP A 385 -33.41 31.61 15.46
N ILE A 386 -32.52 30.87 16.12
CA ILE A 386 -31.91 31.29 17.38
C ILE A 386 -30.42 31.39 17.15
N GLU A 387 -29.83 32.56 17.35
CA GLU A 387 -28.38 32.74 17.23
C GLU A 387 -27.65 32.24 18.50
N CYS A 388 -26.52 31.57 18.32
CA CYS A 388 -25.68 31.12 19.43
C CYS A 388 -24.20 31.05 19.03
N SER A 389 -23.32 31.39 19.98
CA SER A 389 -21.87 31.22 19.82
C SER A 389 -21.48 29.74 19.93
N MET A 390 -22.08 29.02 20.87
CA MET A 390 -21.88 27.59 21.13
C MET A 390 -23.23 26.89 21.29
N LEU A 391 -23.32 25.68 20.73
CA LEU A 391 -24.48 24.80 20.77
C LEU A 391 -24.13 23.57 21.62
N VAL A 392 -24.98 23.22 22.56
CA VAL A 392 -24.80 22.04 23.42
C VAL A 392 -26.11 21.25 23.47
N ILE A 393 -26.02 19.93 23.41
CA ILE A 393 -27.17 19.03 23.59
C ILE A 393 -26.93 18.13 24.81
N THR A 394 -28.01 17.78 25.50
CA THR A 394 -28.04 16.83 26.62
C THR A 394 -29.09 15.75 26.33
N TYR A 395 -29.43 14.87 27.27
CA TYR A 395 -30.40 13.80 27.01
C TYR A 395 -31.77 14.32 26.53
N GLY A 396 -32.25 15.44 27.10
CA GLY A 396 -33.58 15.97 26.83
C GLY A 396 -33.68 17.48 26.59
N ASN A 397 -32.54 18.18 26.58
CA ASN A 397 -32.52 19.64 26.46
C ASN A 397 -31.44 20.11 25.48
N LEU A 398 -31.71 21.26 24.86
CA LEU A 398 -30.79 22.02 24.03
C LEU A 398 -30.31 23.25 24.82
N ILE A 399 -29.01 23.53 24.80
CA ILE A 399 -28.42 24.66 25.51
C ILE A 399 -27.71 25.54 24.50
N LEU A 400 -28.11 26.82 24.47
CA LEU A 400 -27.61 27.82 23.55
C LEU A 400 -26.81 28.86 24.34
N CYS A 401 -25.55 29.05 23.95
CA CYS A 401 -24.69 30.05 24.54
C CYS A 401 -24.72 31.33 23.72
N HIS A 402 -24.89 32.47 24.38
CA HIS A 402 -24.79 33.79 23.76
C HIS A 402 -24.00 34.73 24.70
N GLU A 403 -22.75 35.00 24.34
CA GLU A 403 -21.81 35.77 25.17
C GLU A 403 -21.71 35.26 26.62
N LYS A 404 -22.40 35.91 27.57
CA LYS A 404 -22.43 35.58 29.00
C LYS A 404 -23.70 34.82 29.44
N GLU A 405 -24.66 34.63 28.54
CA GLU A 405 -25.93 33.95 28.81
C GLU A 405 -25.93 32.51 28.30
N LEU A 406 -26.51 31.60 29.10
CA LEU A 406 -26.84 30.23 28.72
C LEU A 406 -28.35 30.02 28.76
N ASN A 407 -28.94 29.68 27.61
CA ASN A 407 -30.37 29.47 27.46
C ASN A 407 -30.68 27.99 27.30
N LEU A 408 -31.46 27.42 28.22
CA LEU A 408 -31.92 26.04 28.21
C LEU A 408 -33.28 25.94 27.53
N TYR A 409 -33.37 25.14 26.48
CA TYR A 409 -34.58 24.83 25.76
C TYR A 409 -34.92 23.34 25.89
N ASP A 410 -36.20 23.01 25.96
CA ASP A 410 -36.65 21.64 25.71
C ASP A 410 -36.59 21.31 24.20
N PHE A 411 -36.74 20.03 23.83
CA PHE A 411 -36.76 19.63 22.41
C PHE A 411 -38.00 20.09 21.63
N LYS A 412 -39.03 20.63 22.32
CA LYS A 412 -40.17 21.31 21.69
C LYS A 412 -39.85 22.77 21.36
N GLY A 413 -38.69 23.28 21.79
CA GLY A 413 -38.23 24.64 21.56
C GLY A 413 -38.75 25.66 22.58
N ASN A 414 -39.31 25.25 23.71
CA ASN A 414 -39.70 26.17 24.78
C ASN A 414 -38.49 26.51 25.65
N LEU A 415 -38.31 27.79 25.96
CA LEU A 415 -37.28 28.26 26.87
C LEU A 415 -37.66 27.85 28.30
N GLN A 416 -36.85 27.00 28.91
CA GLN A 416 -37.03 26.50 30.27
C GLN A 416 -36.27 27.34 31.29
N ARG A 417 -35.06 27.81 30.93
CA ARG A 417 -34.19 28.56 31.86
C ARG A 417 -33.17 29.43 31.14
N VAL A 418 -32.74 30.49 31.83
CA VAL A 418 -31.60 31.34 31.47
C VAL A 418 -30.64 31.41 32.65
N TRP A 419 -29.35 31.23 32.41
CA TRP A 419 -28.28 31.59 33.36
C TRP A 419 -27.50 32.78 32.79
N ASP A 420 -27.49 33.90 33.52
CA ASP A 420 -26.64 35.06 33.21
C ASP A 420 -25.38 34.99 34.07
N LEU A 421 -24.22 34.94 33.43
CA LEU A 421 -22.92 34.76 34.09
C LEU A 421 -22.12 36.06 34.14
N ASP A 422 -21.16 36.16 35.06
CA ASP A 422 -20.41 37.39 35.31
C ASP A 422 -19.48 37.82 34.16
N ALA A 423 -19.21 36.94 33.20
CA ALA A 423 -18.33 37.20 32.07
C ALA A 423 -18.64 36.29 30.86
N PRO A 424 -18.22 36.68 29.64
CA PRO A 424 -18.39 35.85 28.45
C PRO A 424 -17.82 34.44 28.59
N ILE A 425 -18.59 33.46 28.11
CA ILE A 425 -18.25 32.04 28.14
C ILE A 425 -17.24 31.76 27.02
N LYS A 426 -16.10 31.17 27.39
CA LYS A 426 -15.02 30.80 26.46
C LYS A 426 -14.98 29.30 26.18
N TYR A 427 -15.41 28.49 27.14
CA TYR A 427 -15.40 27.03 27.02
C TYR A 427 -16.63 26.44 27.70
N ILE A 428 -17.24 25.43 27.08
CA ILE A 428 -18.34 24.66 27.64
C ILE A 428 -18.25 23.19 27.23
N LYS A 429 -18.43 22.27 28.18
CA LYS A 429 -18.45 20.81 27.94
C LYS A 429 -19.49 20.13 28.83
N VAL A 430 -20.25 19.19 28.28
CA VAL A 430 -21.11 18.31 29.08
C VAL A 430 -20.23 17.28 29.76
N ILE A 431 -20.15 17.31 31.07
CA ILE A 431 -19.36 16.35 31.86
C ILE A 431 -20.19 15.15 32.32
N GLY A 432 -21.47 15.10 31.94
CA GLY A 432 -22.39 13.99 32.16
C GLY A 432 -23.16 14.02 33.47
N GLY A 433 -24.10 13.08 33.64
CA GLY A 433 -24.97 12.93 34.81
C GLY A 433 -26.11 11.97 34.50
N PRO A 434 -27.05 11.78 35.45
CA PRO A 434 -28.32 11.13 35.16
C PRO A 434 -29.08 11.89 34.06
N PRO A 435 -29.91 11.21 33.25
CA PRO A 435 -30.78 11.87 32.27
C PRO A 435 -31.56 13.03 32.90
N PHE A 436 -31.58 14.19 32.23
CA PHE A 436 -32.20 15.45 32.68
C PHE A 436 -31.51 16.15 33.87
N LYS A 437 -30.43 15.60 34.42
CA LYS A 437 -29.64 16.16 35.53
C LYS A 437 -28.16 16.22 35.20
N GLU A 438 -27.84 16.42 33.92
CA GLU A 438 -26.48 16.50 33.44
C GLU A 438 -25.78 17.75 33.98
N ALA A 439 -24.48 17.64 34.19
CA ALA A 439 -23.64 18.77 34.56
C ALA A 439 -22.86 19.29 33.35
N LEU A 440 -22.71 20.61 33.29
CA LEU A 440 -21.91 21.37 32.35
C LEU A 440 -20.69 21.91 33.10
N LEU A 441 -19.53 21.83 32.48
CA LEU A 441 -18.31 22.52 32.89
C LEU A 441 -18.13 23.76 32.02
N VAL A 442 -18.05 24.93 32.65
CA VAL A 442 -18.06 26.23 31.97
C VAL A 442 -16.84 27.04 32.40
N GLY A 443 -16.08 27.55 31.44
CA GLY A 443 -14.95 28.44 31.65
C GLY A 443 -15.24 29.83 31.09
N LEU A 444 -15.03 30.86 31.92
CA LEU A 444 -15.30 32.26 31.57
C LEU A 444 -14.03 33.04 31.20
N SER A 445 -14.22 34.16 30.50
CA SER A 445 -13.11 35.04 30.10
C SER A 445 -12.44 35.77 31.26
N ASN A 446 -13.08 35.86 32.42
CA ASN A 446 -12.50 36.42 33.62
C ASN A 446 -11.77 35.36 34.47
N GLY A 447 -11.63 34.12 33.99
CA GLY A 447 -10.96 33.03 34.71
C GLY A 447 -11.85 32.24 35.69
N SER A 448 -13.13 32.57 35.83
CA SER A 448 -14.05 31.76 36.65
C SER A 448 -14.34 30.41 35.98
N ILE A 449 -14.35 29.34 36.78
CA ILE A 449 -14.70 27.98 36.34
C ILE A 449 -15.92 27.52 37.13
N LEU A 450 -17.00 27.24 36.40
CA LEU A 450 -18.31 26.94 36.95
C LEU A 450 -18.76 25.52 36.56
N LYS A 451 -19.49 24.89 37.47
CA LYS A 451 -20.25 23.66 37.24
C LYS A 451 -21.73 23.98 37.33
N ILE A 452 -22.46 23.77 36.26
CA ILE A 452 -23.89 24.08 36.17
C ILE A 452 -24.64 22.76 35.96
N PHE A 453 -25.61 22.45 36.81
CA PHE A 453 -26.50 21.32 36.57
C PHE A 453 -27.73 21.79 35.81
N VAL A 454 -28.16 21.01 34.81
CA VAL A 454 -29.29 21.38 33.95
C VAL A 454 -30.59 21.54 34.74
N ASP A 455 -30.79 20.79 35.83
CA ASP A 455 -31.96 20.90 36.70
C ASP A 455 -31.83 21.99 37.78
N ASN A 456 -30.63 22.53 38.01
CA ASN A 456 -30.35 23.51 39.06
C ASN A 456 -30.21 24.95 38.52
N PRO A 457 -30.91 25.93 39.12
CA PRO A 457 -30.75 27.34 38.74
C PRO A 457 -29.42 27.97 39.15
N PHE A 458 -28.68 27.41 40.12
CA PHE A 458 -27.49 28.05 40.68
C PHE A 458 -26.18 27.43 40.12
N PRO A 459 -25.36 28.20 39.39
CA PRO A 459 -24.00 27.80 39.02
C PRO A 459 -23.12 27.60 40.26
N VAL A 460 -22.40 26.47 40.32
CA VAL A 460 -21.45 26.19 41.39
C VAL A 460 -20.05 26.57 40.92
N GLN A 461 -19.44 27.57 41.55
CA GLN A 461 -18.06 27.94 41.24
C GLN A 461 -17.08 26.90 41.81
N LEU A 462 -16.31 26.26 40.92
CA LEU A 462 -15.31 25.27 41.28
C LEU A 462 -13.98 25.93 41.67
N LEU A 463 -13.53 26.86 40.83
CA LEU A 463 -12.24 27.55 40.95
C LEU A 463 -12.35 28.97 40.36
N LYS A 464 -11.44 29.85 40.78
CA LYS A 464 -11.17 31.13 40.13
C LYS A 464 -9.70 31.15 39.73
N HIS A 465 -9.43 31.25 38.43
CA HIS A 465 -8.11 31.51 37.87
C HIS A 465 -7.95 32.99 37.52
N ASP A 466 -6.72 33.47 37.41
CA ASP A 466 -6.43 34.89 37.16
C ASP A 466 -6.61 35.28 35.68
N PHE A 467 -6.49 34.33 34.77
CA PHE A 467 -6.50 34.56 33.33
C PHE A 467 -7.72 33.94 32.63
N SER A 468 -8.05 34.45 31.44
CA SER A 468 -9.13 33.91 30.61
C SER A 468 -8.91 32.43 30.32
N ILE A 469 -9.96 31.64 30.49
CA ILE A 469 -9.93 30.20 30.22
C ILE A 469 -9.97 29.93 28.71
N ARG A 470 -9.14 28.99 28.24
CA ARG A 470 -9.08 28.54 26.84
C ARG A 470 -9.61 27.12 26.67
N SER A 471 -9.18 26.19 27.51
CA SER A 471 -9.64 24.79 27.49
C SER A 471 -9.74 24.24 28.91
N LEU A 472 -10.69 23.33 29.13
CA LEU A 472 -10.93 22.68 30.42
C LEU A 472 -11.23 21.21 30.21
N ASP A 473 -10.73 20.37 31.11
CA ASP A 473 -11.22 19.00 31.21
C ASP A 473 -11.15 18.43 32.62
N LEU A 474 -12.01 17.46 32.91
CA LEU A 474 -12.06 16.73 34.17
C LEU A 474 -11.60 15.30 33.97
N ASN A 475 -10.91 14.77 34.96
CA ASN A 475 -10.57 13.35 34.97
C ASN A 475 -11.80 12.47 35.24
N MET A 476 -11.64 11.15 35.07
CA MET A 476 -12.72 10.16 35.14
C MET A 476 -13.56 10.25 36.44
N SER A 477 -12.92 10.38 37.61
CA SER A 477 -13.62 10.55 38.90
C SER A 477 -14.17 11.96 39.16
N ARG A 478 -13.87 12.91 38.26
CA ARG A 478 -14.21 14.34 38.35
C ARG A 478 -13.64 15.04 39.60
N ARG A 479 -12.49 14.55 40.09
CA ARG A 479 -11.77 15.13 41.22
C ARG A 479 -10.64 16.05 40.81
N LYS A 480 -10.02 15.81 39.65
CA LYS A 480 -8.94 16.65 39.13
C LYS A 480 -9.45 17.45 37.93
N LEU A 481 -9.09 18.73 37.91
CA LEU A 481 -9.38 19.67 36.84
C LEU A 481 -8.08 20.06 36.14
N ALA A 482 -8.02 19.84 34.83
CA ALA A 482 -6.99 20.41 33.99
C ALA A 482 -7.54 21.65 33.29
N LEU A 483 -6.79 22.75 33.33
CA LEU A 483 -7.15 24.00 32.68
C LEU A 483 -5.99 24.53 31.87
N VAL A 484 -6.30 25.08 30.69
CA VAL A 484 -5.37 25.84 29.86
C VAL A 484 -5.88 27.27 29.79
N ASP A 485 -5.02 28.23 30.10
CA ASP A 485 -5.36 29.64 30.03
C ASP A 485 -4.89 30.33 28.73
N GLN A 486 -5.14 31.64 28.62
CA GLN A 486 -4.76 32.44 27.45
C GLN A 486 -3.24 32.58 27.23
N ASN A 487 -2.42 32.35 28.26
CA ASN A 487 -0.95 32.41 28.17
C ASN A 487 -0.36 31.07 27.72
N ASN A 488 -1.21 30.08 27.40
CA ASN A 488 -0.85 28.71 27.06
C ASN A 488 -0.18 27.95 28.21
N ASP A 489 -0.54 28.28 29.45
CA ASP A 489 -0.14 27.53 30.64
C ASP A 489 -1.21 26.47 30.97
N LEU A 490 -0.80 25.21 31.07
CA LEU A 490 -1.62 24.10 31.56
C LEU A 490 -1.41 23.95 33.07
N MET A 491 -2.48 24.00 33.85
CA MET A 491 -2.46 23.76 35.29
C MET A 491 -3.46 22.68 35.68
N VAL A 492 -3.05 21.82 36.61
CA VAL A 492 -3.90 20.75 37.16
C VAL A 492 -4.18 20.99 38.65
N TYR A 493 -5.44 20.94 39.03
CA TYR A 493 -5.92 21.17 40.40
C TYR A 493 -6.67 19.95 40.95
N ASP A 494 -6.53 19.69 42.24
CA ASP A 494 -7.45 18.84 43.01
C ASP A 494 -8.64 19.68 43.47
N LEU A 495 -9.86 19.31 43.05
CA LEU A 495 -11.08 20.05 43.35
C LEU A 495 -11.57 19.85 44.79
N LYS A 496 -11.19 18.76 45.46
CA LYS A 496 -11.57 18.51 46.86
C LYS A 496 -10.74 19.38 47.79
N GLU A 497 -9.42 19.42 47.57
CA GLU A 497 -8.50 20.23 48.38
C GLU A 497 -8.37 21.68 47.88
N LYS A 498 -8.83 21.96 46.65
CA LYS A 498 -8.60 23.23 45.93
C LYS A 498 -7.12 23.60 45.83
N LYS A 499 -6.25 22.60 45.79
CA LYS A 499 -4.79 22.78 45.66
C LYS A 499 -4.33 22.48 44.25
N TYR A 500 -3.34 23.26 43.82
CA TYR A 500 -2.60 23.05 42.60
C TYR A 500 -1.68 21.81 42.73
N ILE A 501 -1.59 21.01 41.67
CA ILE A 501 -0.78 19.78 41.61
C ILE A 501 0.51 20.02 40.80
N TYR A 502 0.38 20.40 39.52
CA TYR A 502 1.51 20.70 38.62
C TYR A 502 1.10 21.61 37.44
N GLN A 503 2.10 22.17 36.75
CA GLN A 503 1.99 23.10 35.63
C GLN A 503 2.92 22.64 34.50
N GLU A 504 2.42 22.78 33.27
CA GLU A 504 3.20 22.59 32.05
C GLU A 504 3.01 23.80 31.14
N LYS A 505 4.03 24.16 30.36
CA LYS A 505 4.00 25.33 29.45
C LYS A 505 3.67 24.93 28.02
N ASN A 506 3.31 25.92 27.20
CA ASN A 506 3.05 25.77 25.76
C ASN A 506 1.92 24.77 25.46
N ALA A 507 0.83 24.83 26.22
CA ALA A 507 -0.37 24.05 25.99
C ALA A 507 -1.46 24.92 25.35
N GLU A 508 -2.02 24.48 24.23
CA GLU A 508 -3.15 25.13 23.56
C GLU A 508 -4.48 24.40 23.81
N GLY A 509 -4.42 23.10 24.09
CA GLY A 509 -5.55 22.24 24.38
C GLY A 509 -5.14 21.05 25.26
N VAL A 510 -6.09 20.51 26.02
CA VAL A 510 -5.89 19.42 26.98
C VAL A 510 -7.09 18.49 26.95
N ALA A 511 -6.85 17.19 27.13
CA ALA A 511 -7.89 16.18 27.34
C ALA A 511 -7.41 15.15 28.38
N TRP A 512 -8.28 14.79 29.32
CA TRP A 512 -8.04 13.64 30.20
C TRP A 512 -8.36 12.34 29.47
N ASN A 513 -7.63 11.29 29.80
CA ASN A 513 -7.98 9.95 29.35
C ASN A 513 -9.30 9.52 30.02
N SER A 514 -10.27 9.11 29.21
CA SER A 514 -11.59 8.69 29.67
C SER A 514 -11.58 7.33 30.39
N GLU A 515 -10.56 6.50 30.17
CA GLU A 515 -10.40 5.16 30.74
C GLU A 515 -9.35 5.11 31.88
N HIS A 516 -8.56 6.18 32.07
CA HIS A 516 -7.49 6.21 33.06
C HIS A 516 -7.45 7.51 33.88
N GLU A 517 -7.52 7.39 35.20
CA GLU A 517 -7.73 8.48 36.17
C GLU A 517 -6.56 9.49 36.26
N HIS A 518 -5.34 9.05 35.97
CA HIS A 518 -4.10 9.82 36.19
C HIS A 518 -3.38 10.25 34.92
N MET A 519 -3.99 10.04 33.76
CA MET A 519 -3.36 10.29 32.47
C MET A 519 -4.10 11.38 31.70
N LEU A 520 -3.36 12.37 31.20
CA LEU A 520 -3.87 13.38 30.29
C LEU A 520 -2.93 13.57 29.11
N CYS A 521 -3.44 14.17 28.05
CA CYS A 521 -2.63 14.65 26.95
C CYS A 521 -2.92 16.13 26.67
N TYR A 522 -1.91 16.84 26.19
CA TYR A 522 -2.03 18.23 25.78
C TYR A 522 -1.17 18.50 24.55
N SER A 523 -1.63 19.43 23.71
CA SER A 523 -0.93 19.83 22.50
C SER A 523 -0.52 21.28 22.56
N GLY A 524 0.62 21.62 21.99
CA GLY A 524 0.99 23.00 21.68
C GLY A 524 2.40 23.10 21.10
N SER A 525 2.66 24.20 20.39
CA SER A 525 3.92 24.41 19.65
C SER A 525 4.30 23.28 18.68
N GLY A 526 3.31 22.56 18.13
CA GLY A 526 3.53 21.44 17.19
C GLY A 526 3.94 20.11 17.83
N PHE A 527 3.73 19.96 19.13
CA PHE A 527 3.96 18.72 19.87
C PHE A 527 2.71 18.22 20.57
N LEU A 528 2.57 16.90 20.62
CA LEU A 528 1.66 16.16 21.48
C LEU A 528 2.43 15.68 22.71
N ASN A 529 1.90 15.97 23.90
CA ASN A 529 2.52 15.67 25.17
C ASN A 529 1.58 14.79 26.00
N ILE A 530 2.08 13.65 26.47
CA ILE A 530 1.34 12.74 27.37
C ILE A 530 1.95 12.84 28.76
N LYS A 531 1.11 13.17 29.73
CA LYS A 531 1.48 13.30 31.14
C LYS A 531 0.70 12.28 31.95
N THR A 532 1.42 11.48 32.75
CA THR A 532 0.80 10.54 33.69
C THR A 532 1.34 10.81 35.09
N GLU A 533 0.45 11.17 36.01
CA GLU A 533 0.79 11.51 37.40
C GLU A 533 1.98 12.51 37.46
N ASN A 534 2.97 12.24 38.33
CA ASN A 534 4.18 13.05 38.48
C ASN A 534 5.32 12.60 37.57
N PHE A 535 5.06 11.70 36.61
CA PHE A 535 6.10 11.22 35.72
C PHE A 535 6.52 12.29 34.70
N PRO A 536 7.76 12.23 34.17
CA PRO A 536 8.18 13.08 33.06
C PRO A 536 7.24 12.98 31.85
N VAL A 537 7.04 14.09 31.16
CA VAL A 537 6.20 14.15 29.95
C VAL A 537 6.81 13.31 28.83
N ASN A 538 5.99 12.50 28.17
CA ASN A 538 6.37 11.83 26.92
C ASN A 538 5.91 12.70 25.74
N GLN A 539 6.85 13.17 24.92
CA GLN A 539 6.61 14.13 23.86
C GLN A 539 6.74 13.50 22.48
N HIS A 540 5.79 13.80 21.60
CA HIS A 540 5.76 13.36 20.20
C HIS A 540 5.52 14.56 19.29
N LYS A 541 6.20 14.62 18.14
CA LYS A 541 5.99 15.70 17.17
C LYS A 541 4.68 15.46 16.42
N LEU A 542 3.72 16.36 16.59
CA LEU A 542 2.41 16.25 15.96
C LEU A 542 1.74 17.62 15.85
N GLN A 543 1.27 17.96 14.65
CA GLN A 543 0.52 19.19 14.43
C GLN A 543 -0.97 18.97 14.70
N GLY A 544 -1.60 19.87 15.44
CA GLY A 544 -3.02 19.81 15.76
C GLY A 544 -3.32 20.15 17.21
N LEU A 545 -4.59 20.43 17.48
CA LEU A 545 -5.14 20.65 18.80
C LEU A 545 -5.74 19.35 19.32
N VAL A 546 -5.30 18.88 20.49
CA VAL A 546 -5.90 17.75 21.20
C VAL A 546 -7.32 18.12 21.62
N VAL A 547 -8.28 17.26 21.27
CA VAL A 547 -9.69 17.43 21.61
C VAL A 547 -10.27 16.25 22.42
N GLY A 548 -9.61 15.10 22.44
CA GLY A 548 -10.04 13.94 23.21
C GLY A 548 -8.94 12.90 23.40
N PHE A 549 -9.11 12.07 24.43
CA PHE A 549 -8.20 10.96 24.76
C PHE A 549 -9.01 9.79 25.33
N THR A 550 -8.96 8.63 24.70
CA THR A 550 -9.69 7.43 25.13
C THR A 550 -8.84 6.19 24.89
N GLY A 551 -8.63 5.38 25.92
CA GLY A 551 -7.80 4.18 25.83
C GLY A 551 -6.36 4.54 25.46
N SER A 552 -5.84 3.91 24.41
CA SER A 552 -4.55 4.23 23.79
C SER A 552 -4.63 5.33 22.73
N LYS A 553 -5.82 5.85 22.38
CA LYS A 553 -6.03 6.74 21.22
C LYS A 553 -6.24 8.19 21.63
N VAL A 554 -5.47 9.09 21.02
CA VAL A 554 -5.63 10.55 21.15
C VAL A 554 -6.23 11.11 19.86
N PHE A 555 -7.22 11.99 20.00
CA PHE A 555 -7.88 12.66 18.90
C PHE A 555 -7.37 14.09 18.75
N CYS A 556 -6.80 14.38 17.59
CA CYS A 556 -6.15 15.65 17.26
C CYS A 556 -6.85 16.30 16.07
N LEU A 557 -7.31 17.53 16.25
CA LEU A 557 -7.90 18.33 15.19
C LEU A 557 -6.86 19.26 14.58
N HIS A 558 -6.57 19.10 13.29
CA HIS A 558 -5.69 20.01 12.56
C HIS A 558 -6.47 20.64 11.40
N GLN A 559 -6.74 21.94 11.49
CA GLN A 559 -7.61 22.66 10.56
C GLN A 559 -8.99 21.98 10.46
N VAL A 560 -9.24 21.24 9.37
CA VAL A 560 -10.51 20.54 9.07
C VAL A 560 -10.40 19.03 9.27
N SER A 561 -9.21 18.47 9.39
CA SER A 561 -9.00 17.02 9.52
C SER A 561 -8.88 16.59 10.98
N MET A 562 -9.59 15.52 11.32
CA MET A 562 -9.41 14.78 12.57
C MET A 562 -8.39 13.66 12.34
N SER A 563 -7.39 13.57 13.21
CA SER A 563 -6.44 12.45 13.23
C SER A 563 -6.54 11.70 14.55
N THR A 564 -6.46 10.37 14.45
CA THR A 564 -6.36 9.48 15.60
C THR A 564 -4.91 9.03 15.74
N VAL A 565 -4.34 9.19 16.93
CA VAL A 565 -2.94 8.90 17.24
C VAL A 565 -2.87 7.84 18.31
N ASP A 566 -2.24 6.71 18.02
CA ASP A 566 -1.99 5.66 19.00
C ASP A 566 -0.81 6.05 19.92
N VAL A 567 -1.04 5.95 21.22
CA VAL A 567 -0.09 6.29 22.27
C VAL A 567 0.52 5.00 22.84
N PRO A 568 1.84 4.77 22.68
CA PRO A 568 2.51 3.62 23.27
C PRO A 568 2.55 3.74 24.79
N GLN A 569 2.08 2.71 25.49
CA GLN A 569 1.93 2.72 26.95
C GLN A 569 3.11 2.10 27.71
N SER A 570 4.06 1.46 27.02
CA SER A 570 5.17 0.74 27.66
C SER A 570 6.02 1.64 28.56
N ALA A 571 6.37 2.86 28.13
CA ALA A 571 7.16 3.79 28.93
C ALA A 571 6.50 4.17 30.27
N THR A 572 5.18 4.35 30.26
CA THR A 572 4.40 4.64 31.47
C THR A 572 4.30 3.41 32.37
N LEU A 573 4.09 2.23 31.78
CA LEU A 573 4.04 0.96 32.50
C LEU A 573 5.34 0.70 33.27
N PHE A 574 6.51 0.86 32.64
CA PHE A 574 7.80 0.65 33.31
C PHE A 574 7.96 1.51 34.56
N ARG A 575 7.50 2.76 34.53
CA ARG A 575 7.56 3.67 35.68
C ARG A 575 6.66 3.23 36.85
N TYR A 576 5.48 2.67 36.57
CA TYR A 576 4.64 2.10 37.62
C TYR A 576 5.25 0.82 38.21
N ILE A 577 5.91 0.00 37.38
CA ILE A 577 6.65 -1.18 37.84
C ILE A 577 7.81 -0.77 38.76
N GLU A 578 8.60 0.24 38.39
CA GLU A 578 9.70 0.76 39.22
C GLU A 578 9.21 1.31 40.58
N LYS A 579 8.04 1.94 40.59
CA LYS A 579 7.37 2.43 41.81
C LYS A 579 6.80 1.29 42.68
N GLY A 580 6.67 0.07 42.12
CA GLY A 580 6.04 -1.08 42.77
C GLY A 580 4.50 -1.03 42.81
N ASP A 581 3.88 -0.16 42.01
CA ASP A 581 2.42 -0.03 41.93
C ASP A 581 1.85 -0.87 40.79
N PHE A 582 1.67 -2.16 41.06
CA PHE A 582 1.21 -3.13 40.06
C PHE A 582 -0.27 -2.97 39.69
N GLN A 583 -1.09 -2.36 40.56
CA GLN A 583 -2.51 -2.15 40.27
C GLN A 583 -2.69 -1.11 39.16
N GLU A 584 -2.01 0.04 39.28
CA GLU A 584 -2.02 1.06 38.22
C GLU A 584 -1.24 0.58 36.98
N GLY A 585 -0.13 -0.15 37.16
CA GLY A 585 0.57 -0.81 36.05
C GLY A 585 -0.35 -1.73 35.23
N TYR A 586 -1.18 -2.55 35.89
CA TYR A 586 -2.16 -3.41 35.22
C TYR A 586 -3.21 -2.62 34.43
N LYS A 587 -3.72 -1.52 34.99
CA LYS A 587 -4.67 -0.64 34.29
C LYS A 587 -4.05 -0.03 33.04
N ILE A 588 -2.81 0.45 33.11
CA ILE A 588 -2.07 0.97 31.96
C ILE A 588 -1.86 -0.12 30.91
N ALA A 589 -1.48 -1.32 31.32
CA ALA A 589 -1.30 -2.45 30.43
C ALA A 589 -2.61 -2.81 29.69
N CYS A 590 -3.76 -2.70 30.37
CA CYS A 590 -5.07 -2.91 29.75
C CYS A 590 -5.41 -1.93 28.61
N LEU A 591 -4.85 -0.72 28.62
CA LEU A 591 -5.06 0.27 27.55
C LEU A 591 -4.39 -0.15 26.23
N GLY A 592 -3.37 -1.01 26.30
CA GLY A 592 -2.65 -1.55 25.14
C GLY A 592 -1.14 -1.54 25.32
N VAL A 593 -0.56 -2.72 25.59
CA VAL A 593 0.90 -2.97 25.65
C VAL A 593 1.23 -4.31 24.99
N THR A 594 2.51 -4.54 24.72
CA THR A 594 2.99 -5.77 24.08
C THR A 594 2.86 -6.99 25.02
N GLU A 595 2.86 -8.20 24.45
CA GLU A 595 2.85 -9.43 25.25
C GLU A 595 4.09 -9.55 26.16
N SER A 596 5.26 -9.07 25.69
CA SER A 596 6.47 -8.99 26.50
C SER A 596 6.31 -8.07 27.71
N ASP A 597 5.62 -6.94 27.55
CA ASP A 597 5.33 -6.01 28.64
C ASP A 597 4.37 -6.64 29.66
N TRP A 598 3.36 -7.39 29.19
CA TRP A 598 2.44 -8.16 30.05
C TRP A 598 3.17 -9.22 30.87
N ARG A 599 4.10 -9.97 30.25
CA ARG A 599 4.91 -10.98 30.93
C ARG A 599 5.81 -10.32 31.98
N LEU A 600 6.43 -9.18 31.65
CA LEU A 600 7.25 -8.44 32.60
C LEU A 600 6.42 -7.96 33.81
N LEU A 601 5.27 -7.34 33.59
CA LEU A 601 4.37 -6.90 34.67
C LEU A 601 3.97 -8.08 35.56
N GLY A 602 3.58 -9.21 34.95
CA GLY A 602 3.21 -10.43 35.68
C GLY A 602 4.33 -10.95 36.57
N VAL A 603 5.56 -11.02 36.05
CA VAL A 603 6.75 -11.43 36.82
C VAL A 603 7.03 -10.45 37.96
N GLN A 604 7.04 -9.15 37.70
CA GLN A 604 7.36 -8.15 38.72
C GLN A 604 6.30 -8.13 39.83
N ALA A 605 5.03 -8.32 39.47
CA ALA A 605 3.95 -8.51 40.44
C ALA A 605 4.15 -9.78 41.29
N LEU A 606 4.61 -10.90 40.71
CA LEU A 606 4.96 -12.11 41.47
C LEU A 606 6.11 -11.85 42.44
N LEU A 607 7.19 -11.20 42.01
CA LEU A 607 8.32 -10.85 42.89
C LEU A 607 7.89 -9.92 44.04
N GLY A 608 6.89 -9.06 43.79
CA GLY A 608 6.20 -8.24 44.78
C GLY A 608 5.16 -8.99 45.63
N VAL A 609 4.99 -10.31 45.45
CA VAL A 609 3.99 -11.17 46.14
C VAL A 609 2.54 -10.72 45.88
N ASN A 610 2.28 -10.05 44.76
CA ASN A 610 0.94 -9.66 44.32
C ASN A 610 0.37 -10.72 43.36
N LEU A 611 -0.15 -11.80 43.94
CA LEU A 611 -0.60 -12.98 43.20
C LEU A 611 -1.85 -12.73 42.34
N ASP A 612 -2.73 -11.81 42.73
CA ASP A 612 -3.96 -11.51 41.96
C ASP A 612 -3.62 -10.83 40.63
N ILE A 613 -2.81 -9.77 40.65
CA ILE A 613 -2.40 -9.07 39.43
C ILE A 613 -1.56 -9.98 38.54
N ALA A 614 -0.61 -10.73 39.11
CA ALA A 614 0.16 -11.71 38.37
C ALA A 614 -0.73 -12.72 37.65
N ARG A 615 -1.73 -13.29 38.35
CA ARG A 615 -2.68 -14.25 37.77
C ARG A 615 -3.46 -13.63 36.62
N ARG A 616 -3.94 -12.40 36.76
CA ARG A 616 -4.64 -11.70 35.68
C ARG A 616 -3.75 -11.44 34.46
N CYS A 617 -2.47 -11.11 34.66
CA CYS A 617 -1.51 -10.97 33.56
C CYS A 617 -1.29 -12.30 32.83
N PHE A 618 -0.99 -13.39 33.57
CA PHE A 618 -0.69 -14.69 32.95
C PHE A 618 -1.93 -15.36 32.35
N ASN A 619 -3.13 -15.14 32.89
CA ASN A 619 -4.38 -15.56 32.25
C ASN A 619 -4.57 -14.89 30.89
N ARG A 620 -4.19 -13.61 30.76
CA ARG A 620 -4.32 -12.86 29.50
C ARG A 620 -3.31 -13.32 28.43
N ILE A 621 -2.12 -13.76 28.85
CA ILE A 621 -1.09 -14.32 27.95
C ILE A 621 -1.28 -15.84 27.74
N GLU A 622 -2.22 -16.46 28.46
CA GLU A 622 -2.46 -17.91 28.46
C GLU A 622 -1.23 -18.74 28.95
N ASP A 623 -0.42 -18.17 29.85
CA ASP A 623 0.77 -18.83 30.42
C ASP A 623 0.40 -19.75 31.59
N THR A 624 -0.02 -20.98 31.24
CA THR A 624 -0.46 -22.02 32.20
C THR A 624 0.59 -22.38 33.25
N LYS A 625 1.88 -22.25 32.94
CA LYS A 625 2.98 -22.59 33.85
C LYS A 625 2.99 -21.67 35.07
N PHE A 626 2.98 -20.35 34.85
CA PHE A 626 2.93 -19.39 35.94
C PHE A 626 1.60 -19.42 36.71
N ILE A 627 0.48 -19.75 36.06
CA ILE A 627 -0.81 -19.93 36.75
C ILE A 627 -0.74 -21.09 37.75
N SER A 628 -0.15 -22.23 37.34
CA SER A 628 0.03 -23.39 38.22
C SER A 628 0.94 -23.09 39.41
N LEU A 629 1.98 -22.27 39.21
CA LEU A 629 2.87 -21.80 40.26
C LEU A 629 2.12 -20.92 41.26
N ILE A 630 1.26 -20.02 40.78
CA ILE A 630 0.41 -19.18 41.64
C ILE A 630 -0.54 -20.06 42.46
N ASP A 631 -1.20 -21.06 41.87
CA ASP A 631 -2.09 -21.97 42.60
C ASP A 631 -1.38 -22.72 43.72
N LYS A 632 -0.15 -23.18 43.47
CA LYS A 632 0.70 -23.83 44.46
C LYS A 632 1.00 -22.89 45.63
N TYR A 633 1.47 -21.67 45.35
CA TYR A 633 1.85 -20.73 46.41
C TYR A 633 0.67 -20.08 47.12
N GLU A 634 -0.48 -19.94 46.47
CA GLU A 634 -1.71 -19.51 47.13
C GLU A 634 -2.17 -20.54 48.17
N LYS A 635 -2.07 -21.84 47.86
CA LYS A 635 -2.32 -22.92 48.84
C LYS A 635 -1.32 -22.89 50.00
N LEU A 636 -0.03 -22.69 49.71
CA LEU A 636 1.03 -22.63 50.75
C LEU A 636 0.86 -21.40 51.66
N ILE A 637 0.43 -20.25 51.13
CA ILE A 637 0.10 -19.06 51.92
C ILE A 637 -1.11 -19.34 52.83
N LYS A 638 -2.17 -19.99 52.31
CA LYS A 638 -3.34 -20.39 53.11
C LYS A 638 -2.99 -21.40 54.22
N GLN A 639 -1.98 -22.24 54.00
CA GLN A 639 -1.48 -23.23 54.95
C GLN A 639 -0.40 -22.68 55.90
N ASN A 640 -0.07 -21.38 55.82
CA ASN A 640 0.97 -20.73 56.62
C ASN A 640 2.39 -21.33 56.44
N GLN A 641 2.67 -21.92 55.29
CA GLN A 641 3.95 -22.55 54.92
C GLN A 641 4.73 -21.72 53.88
N PHE A 642 4.42 -20.43 53.75
CA PHE A 642 5.04 -19.57 52.75
C PHE A 642 6.50 -19.22 53.12
N ASN A 643 7.43 -19.61 52.25
CA ASN A 643 8.83 -19.19 52.31
C ASN A 643 9.13 -18.29 51.11
N ARG A 644 9.45 -17.02 51.38
CA ARG A 644 9.71 -16.01 50.34
C ARG A 644 10.92 -16.35 49.47
N ASP A 645 11.97 -16.92 50.06
CA ASP A 645 13.20 -17.22 49.32
C ASP A 645 13.00 -18.42 48.38
N LEU A 646 12.26 -19.45 48.81
CA LEU A 646 11.87 -20.56 47.93
C LEU A 646 10.93 -20.10 46.81
N PHE A 647 10.00 -19.20 47.13
CA PHE A 647 9.07 -18.62 46.16
C PHE A 647 9.79 -17.83 45.05
N VAL A 648 10.71 -16.95 45.45
CA VAL A 648 11.54 -16.19 44.50
C VAL A 648 12.44 -17.13 43.69
N GLY A 649 13.00 -18.17 44.32
CA GLY A 649 13.76 -19.22 43.65
C GLY A 649 12.98 -19.91 42.52
N GLU A 650 11.73 -20.31 42.78
CA GLU A 650 10.88 -20.92 41.74
C GLU A 650 10.52 -19.94 40.63
N ILE A 651 10.26 -18.66 40.94
CA ILE A 651 10.01 -17.63 39.90
C ILE A 651 11.21 -17.51 38.96
N HIS A 652 12.43 -17.39 39.51
CA HIS A 652 13.65 -17.31 38.69
C HIS A 652 13.85 -18.58 37.84
N ALA A 653 13.55 -19.76 38.37
CA ALA A 653 13.64 -21.02 37.62
C ALA A 653 12.66 -21.05 36.43
N TYR A 654 11.41 -20.60 36.62
CA TYR A 654 10.42 -20.50 35.54
C TYR A 654 10.79 -19.48 34.46
N GLN A 655 11.59 -18.47 34.81
CA GLN A 655 12.15 -17.51 33.85
C GLN A 655 13.44 -17.98 33.16
N GLY A 656 13.97 -19.16 33.52
CA GLY A 656 15.26 -19.66 33.03
C GLY A 656 16.49 -19.05 33.72
N ARG A 657 16.32 -18.30 34.82
CA ARG A 657 17.41 -17.66 35.60
C ARG A 657 17.90 -18.57 36.73
N PHE A 658 18.49 -19.69 36.37
CA PHE A 658 18.76 -20.79 37.30
C PHE A 658 19.85 -20.50 38.36
N ASP A 659 20.83 -19.64 38.06
CA ASP A 659 21.87 -19.24 39.02
C ASP A 659 21.30 -18.44 40.20
N GLU A 660 20.37 -17.54 39.91
CA GLU A 660 19.65 -16.76 40.91
C GLU A 660 18.70 -17.67 41.70
N ALA A 661 18.02 -18.60 41.01
CA ALA A 661 17.15 -19.59 41.64
C ALA A 661 17.88 -20.46 42.66
N SER A 662 19.04 -21.01 42.30
CA SER A 662 19.86 -21.87 43.16
C SER A 662 20.26 -21.16 44.46
N LYS A 663 20.74 -19.92 44.36
CA LYS A 663 21.10 -19.09 45.53
C LYS A 663 19.91 -18.85 46.46
N MET A 664 18.72 -18.64 45.90
CA MET A 664 17.51 -18.42 46.68
C MET A 664 16.98 -19.71 47.33
N PHE A 665 17.11 -20.88 46.67
CA PHE A 665 16.77 -22.18 47.27
C PHE A 665 17.66 -22.55 48.46
N VAL A 666 18.97 -22.30 48.36
CA VAL A 666 19.91 -22.49 49.48
C VAL A 666 19.57 -21.54 50.63
N LYS A 667 19.32 -20.25 50.36
CA LYS A 667 18.88 -19.28 51.37
C LYS A 667 17.56 -19.69 52.04
N GLY A 668 16.65 -20.28 51.28
CA GLY A 668 15.38 -20.82 51.78
C GLY A 668 15.49 -22.14 52.55
N GLY A 669 16.71 -22.66 52.77
CA GLY A 669 16.97 -23.86 53.57
C GLY A 669 16.72 -25.19 52.85
N ARG A 670 16.54 -25.17 51.52
CA ARG A 670 16.32 -26.36 50.68
C ARG A 670 17.45 -26.53 49.68
N ALA A 671 18.63 -26.85 50.20
CA ALA A 671 19.82 -27.15 49.40
C ALA A 671 19.63 -28.42 48.54
N ASP A 672 18.75 -29.33 48.96
CA ASP A 672 18.30 -30.50 48.20
C ASP A 672 17.58 -30.11 46.90
N LEU A 673 16.66 -29.14 46.94
CA LEU A 673 15.98 -28.65 45.72
C LEU A 673 16.93 -27.89 44.79
N ALA A 674 17.87 -27.13 45.36
CA ALA A 674 18.92 -26.49 44.58
C ALA A 674 19.80 -27.54 43.88
N MET A 675 20.12 -28.63 44.58
CA MET A 675 20.93 -29.73 44.08
C MET A 675 20.20 -30.48 42.96
N ASP A 676 18.97 -30.96 43.20
CA ASP A 676 18.17 -31.63 42.17
C ASP A 676 17.98 -30.74 40.93
N MET A 677 17.66 -29.45 41.12
CA MET A 677 17.54 -28.51 40.01
C MET A 677 18.86 -28.34 39.24
N LEU A 678 20.00 -28.17 39.92
CA LEU A 678 21.30 -28.05 39.26
C LEU A 678 21.71 -29.34 38.55
N CYS A 679 21.34 -30.51 39.09
CA CYS A 679 21.49 -31.82 38.44
C CYS A 679 20.67 -31.90 37.14
N ASP A 680 19.38 -31.57 37.21
CA ASP A 680 18.46 -31.59 36.06
C ASP A 680 18.90 -30.60 34.98
N LEU A 681 19.49 -29.47 35.39
CA LEU A 681 20.07 -28.45 34.51
C LEU A 681 21.52 -28.73 34.11
N ARG A 682 22.09 -29.85 34.55
CA ARG A 682 23.44 -30.31 34.17
C ARG A 682 24.58 -29.38 34.61
N LYS A 683 24.39 -28.60 35.68
CA LYS A 683 25.38 -27.69 36.28
C LYS A 683 26.26 -28.41 37.34
N TRP A 684 27.05 -29.39 36.90
CA TRP A 684 27.80 -30.32 37.75
C TRP A 684 28.85 -29.69 38.66
N LYS A 685 29.50 -28.59 38.24
CA LYS A 685 30.54 -27.91 39.03
C LYS A 685 29.94 -27.25 40.28
N GLU A 686 28.88 -26.48 40.08
CA GLU A 686 28.13 -25.81 41.16
C GLU A 686 27.46 -26.84 42.08
N ALA A 687 26.91 -27.92 41.49
CA ALA A 687 26.36 -29.06 42.25
C ALA A 687 27.41 -29.75 43.13
N LYS A 688 28.63 -29.97 42.62
CA LYS A 688 29.74 -30.59 43.38
C LYS A 688 30.26 -29.68 44.49
N GLU A 689 30.35 -28.37 44.27
CA GLU A 689 30.69 -27.39 45.31
C GLU A 689 29.63 -27.36 46.42
N LEU A 690 28.35 -27.49 46.07
CA LEU A 690 27.24 -27.55 47.00
C LEU A 690 27.20 -28.86 47.79
N ALA A 691 27.54 -30.00 47.17
CA ALA A 691 27.67 -31.30 47.82
C ALA A 691 28.86 -31.40 48.79
N LEU A 692 29.95 -30.67 48.54
CA LEU A 692 31.11 -30.60 49.42
C LEU A 692 30.91 -29.67 50.63
N THR A 693 29.94 -28.75 50.57
CA THR A 693 29.67 -27.76 51.63
C THR A 693 28.62 -28.21 52.64
N TYR A 694 27.82 -29.23 52.33
CA TYR A 694 26.75 -29.75 53.21
C TYR A 694 26.78 -31.29 53.27
N ASP A 695 27.02 -31.85 54.47
CA ASP A 695 27.27 -33.30 54.69
C ASP A 695 26.09 -34.25 54.41
N ASN A 696 24.88 -33.74 54.13
CA ASN A 696 23.65 -34.54 53.99
C ASN A 696 23.37 -35.03 52.54
N ILE A 697 24.36 -35.02 51.64
CA ILE A 697 24.17 -35.30 50.19
C ILE A 697 24.98 -36.55 49.75
N ASN A 698 24.34 -37.52 49.09
CA ASN A 698 24.96 -38.79 48.67
C ASN A 698 25.79 -38.66 47.38
N LEU A 699 27.11 -38.74 47.49
CA LEU A 699 28.06 -38.53 46.38
C LEU A 699 27.99 -39.63 45.30
N THR A 700 27.67 -40.87 45.66
CA THR A 700 27.59 -41.99 44.69
C THR A 700 26.32 -41.93 43.85
N ASP A 701 25.20 -41.48 44.42
CA ASP A 701 23.97 -41.20 43.68
C ASP A 701 24.15 -40.00 42.76
N MET A 702 24.85 -38.94 43.20
CA MET A 702 25.22 -37.82 42.34
C MET A 702 26.13 -38.26 41.18
N ILE A 703 27.12 -39.13 41.40
CA ILE A 703 28.02 -39.63 40.34
C ILE A 703 27.29 -40.56 39.37
N LEU A 704 26.32 -41.36 39.84
CA LEU A 704 25.49 -42.20 38.98
C LEU A 704 24.46 -41.37 38.20
N ARG A 705 23.85 -40.36 38.82
CA ARG A 705 23.02 -39.38 38.10
C ARG A 705 23.86 -38.57 37.15
N GLN A 706 25.07 -38.15 37.51
CA GLN A 706 26.01 -37.50 36.61
C GLN A 706 26.43 -38.43 35.49
N ALA A 707 26.69 -39.72 35.74
CA ALA A 707 27.02 -40.70 34.70
C ALA A 707 25.82 -40.95 33.77
N LYS A 708 24.62 -41.11 34.31
CA LYS A 708 23.38 -41.28 33.54
C LYS A 708 22.99 -40.01 32.79
N THR A 709 23.19 -38.85 33.40
CA THR A 709 22.90 -37.57 32.75
C THR A 709 23.97 -37.25 31.73
N SER A 710 25.25 -37.57 31.97
CA SER A 710 26.35 -37.55 31.00
C SER A 710 26.08 -38.53 29.84
N GLU A 711 25.43 -39.68 30.10
CA GLU A 711 24.93 -40.60 29.09
C GLU A 711 23.73 -39.99 28.32
N GLU A 712 22.78 -39.36 29.01
CA GLU A 712 21.65 -38.60 28.41
C GLU A 712 22.08 -37.25 27.76
N ASP A 713 23.28 -36.75 28.07
CA ASP A 713 23.95 -35.54 27.55
C ASP A 713 24.84 -35.83 26.34
N ASN A 714 25.07 -37.12 26.06
CA ASN A 714 26.08 -37.59 25.13
C ASN A 714 27.55 -37.28 25.53
N ASP A 715 27.86 -36.81 26.76
CA ASP A 715 29.25 -36.86 27.31
C ASP A 715 29.56 -38.25 27.87
N LEU A 716 29.53 -39.17 26.94
CA LEU A 716 29.50 -40.58 27.20
C LEU A 716 30.87 -41.03 27.76
N LYS A 717 31.98 -40.33 27.46
CA LYS A 717 33.34 -40.73 27.87
C LYS A 717 33.52 -40.58 29.36
N SER A 718 33.17 -39.39 29.85
CA SER A 718 33.04 -39.10 31.26
C SER A 718 32.01 -40.06 31.87
N ALA A 719 30.86 -40.32 31.21
CA ALA A 719 29.87 -41.27 31.71
C ALA A 719 30.45 -42.67 31.91
N ALA A 720 31.24 -43.20 30.97
CA ALA A 720 31.79 -44.54 31.06
C ALA A 720 33.01 -44.64 31.96
N GLU A 721 33.81 -43.59 32.06
CA GLU A 721 34.84 -43.48 33.08
C GLU A 721 34.19 -43.41 34.48
N LEU A 722 33.08 -42.68 34.64
CA LEU A 722 32.29 -42.62 35.87
C LEU A 722 31.55 -43.95 36.16
N TYR A 723 31.03 -44.65 35.13
CA TYR A 723 30.41 -45.98 35.25
C TYR A 723 31.46 -47.07 35.53
N ALA A 724 32.65 -46.96 34.95
CA ALA A 724 33.78 -47.85 35.25
C ALA A 724 34.35 -47.57 36.65
N ALA A 725 34.45 -46.30 37.07
CA ALA A 725 34.81 -45.91 38.43
C ALA A 725 33.76 -46.32 39.48
N ALA A 726 32.50 -46.42 39.07
CA ALA A 726 31.40 -47.00 39.85
C ALA A 726 31.31 -48.54 39.74
N GLY A 727 32.17 -49.21 38.94
CA GLY A 727 32.34 -50.66 38.89
C GLY A 727 31.46 -51.45 37.91
N ASN A 728 30.82 -50.82 36.92
CA ASN A 728 29.89 -51.47 35.99
C ASN A 728 30.49 -51.62 34.57
N TYR A 729 31.28 -52.67 34.31
CA TYR A 729 32.00 -52.86 33.05
C TYR A 729 31.16 -53.27 31.84
N ASP A 730 30.03 -53.97 32.03
CA ASP A 730 29.15 -54.31 30.91
C ASP A 730 28.49 -53.05 30.35
N LYS A 731 27.99 -52.17 31.24
CA LYS A 731 27.56 -50.84 30.83
C LYS A 731 28.72 -50.00 30.37
N ALA A 732 29.90 -50.06 30.99
CA ALA A 732 31.04 -49.28 30.53
C ALA A 732 31.50 -49.72 29.13
N VAL A 733 31.52 -51.01 28.78
CA VAL A 733 31.87 -51.55 27.45
C VAL A 733 30.75 -51.35 26.46
N GLN A 734 29.49 -51.46 26.88
CA GLN A 734 28.33 -51.10 26.07
C GLN A 734 28.35 -49.60 25.77
N ILE A 735 28.61 -48.75 26.75
CA ILE A 735 28.71 -47.30 26.60
C ILE A 735 30.00 -46.97 25.82
N MET A 736 31.17 -47.51 26.13
CA MET A 736 32.41 -47.31 25.37
C MET A 736 32.30 -47.83 23.93
N GLY A 737 31.56 -48.92 23.73
CA GLY A 737 31.21 -49.53 22.46
C GLY A 737 30.23 -48.67 21.68
N ASP A 738 28.99 -48.55 22.16
CA ASP A 738 27.92 -47.70 21.62
C ASP A 738 28.41 -46.26 21.35
N ASN A 739 29.36 -45.76 22.14
CA ASN A 739 29.89 -44.39 22.06
C ASN A 739 31.33 -44.27 21.59
N LYS A 740 31.88 -45.35 21.05
CA LYS A 740 33.04 -45.27 20.17
C LYS A 740 34.35 -44.80 20.83
N TRP A 741 34.59 -44.98 22.13
CA TRP A 741 35.93 -44.65 22.69
C TRP A 741 36.89 -45.76 22.49
N PHE A 742 37.45 -45.75 21.31
CA PHE A 742 38.19 -46.84 20.77
C PHE A 742 39.52 -47.06 21.44
N ASP A 743 40.24 -46.03 21.83
CA ASP A 743 41.49 -46.21 22.58
C ASP A 743 41.23 -46.70 24.00
N LEU A 744 40.19 -46.18 24.66
CA LEU A 744 39.80 -46.60 26.00
C LEU A 744 39.15 -47.99 25.98
N LEU A 745 38.36 -48.31 24.95
CA LEU A 745 37.74 -49.59 24.67
C LEU A 745 38.78 -50.59 24.20
N LEU A 746 39.82 -50.19 23.47
CA LEU A 746 40.96 -50.99 23.06
C LEU A 746 41.91 -51.22 24.22
N GLU A 747 42.14 -50.23 25.09
CA GLU A 747 42.87 -50.35 26.34
C GLU A 747 42.11 -51.24 27.31
N THR A 748 40.80 -51.06 27.45
CA THR A 748 39.91 -51.97 28.16
C THR A 748 39.91 -53.35 27.50
N CYS A 749 39.87 -53.49 26.17
CA CYS A 749 39.93 -54.75 25.41
C CYS A 749 41.30 -55.43 25.44
N ARG A 750 42.39 -54.67 25.64
CA ARG A 750 43.76 -55.15 25.86
C ARG A 750 43.96 -55.56 27.32
N ASN A 751 43.27 -54.91 28.25
CA ASN A 751 43.26 -55.21 29.70
C ASN A 751 42.29 -56.34 30.08
N LEU A 752 41.30 -56.65 29.22
CA LEU A 752 40.38 -57.79 29.32
C LEU A 752 41.10 -59.12 28.99
N ASN A 753 40.81 -60.18 29.75
CA ASN A 753 41.54 -61.45 29.64
C ASN A 753 41.07 -62.33 28.45
N PRO A 754 41.91 -63.21 27.87
CA PRO A 754 41.53 -64.07 26.74
C PRO A 754 40.36 -65.04 27.01
N ASN A 755 40.11 -65.37 28.28
CA ASN A 755 38.97 -66.20 28.70
C ASN A 755 37.63 -65.43 28.75
N GLU A 756 37.65 -64.10 28.64
CA GLU A 756 36.46 -63.23 28.53
C GLU A 756 36.13 -62.99 27.04
N ALA A 757 36.07 -64.07 26.25
CA ALA A 757 35.83 -64.04 24.80
C ALA A 757 34.54 -63.29 24.42
N ARG A 758 33.56 -63.18 25.34
CA ARG A 758 32.34 -62.38 25.16
C ARG A 758 32.62 -60.88 25.21
N GLY A 759 33.44 -60.40 26.13
CA GLY A 759 33.86 -59.00 26.18
C GLY A 759 34.66 -58.61 24.94
N VAL A 760 35.59 -59.47 24.49
CA VAL A 760 36.42 -59.23 23.29
C VAL A 760 35.64 -59.38 21.98
N ALA A 761 34.71 -60.34 21.88
CA ALA A 761 33.81 -60.46 20.74
C ALA A 761 32.77 -59.33 20.70
N MET A 762 32.30 -58.86 21.87
CA MET A 762 31.52 -57.62 21.96
C MET A 762 32.37 -56.42 21.57
N CYS A 763 33.62 -56.31 22.00
CA CYS A 763 34.54 -55.29 21.54
C CYS A 763 34.80 -55.41 20.03
N ALA A 764 34.93 -56.59 19.44
CA ALA A 764 35.13 -56.79 18.00
C ALA A 764 33.86 -56.47 17.19
N GLU A 765 32.69 -56.91 17.64
CA GLU A 765 31.37 -56.50 17.13
C GLU A 765 31.16 -55.00 17.30
N TYR A 766 31.63 -54.41 18.40
CA TYR A 766 31.60 -52.98 18.62
C TYR A 766 32.64 -52.29 17.73
N PHE A 767 33.83 -52.81 17.53
CA PHE A 767 34.81 -52.24 16.61
C PHE A 767 34.31 -52.34 15.16
N ARG A 768 33.54 -53.40 14.82
CA ARG A 768 32.85 -53.57 13.54
C ARG A 768 31.66 -52.62 13.38
N LYS A 769 30.70 -52.67 14.32
CA LYS A 769 29.49 -51.81 14.39
C LYS A 769 29.88 -50.35 14.47
N ASN A 770 30.99 -50.06 15.12
CA ASN A 770 31.49 -48.71 15.32
C ASN A 770 32.67 -48.34 14.44
N LYS A 771 32.90 -49.09 13.36
CA LYS A 771 33.68 -48.54 12.27
C LYS A 771 35.20 -48.37 12.55
N LEU A 772 35.75 -49.05 13.54
CA LEU A 772 37.19 -49.10 13.81
C LEU A 772 37.86 -50.21 13.05
N TYR A 773 38.16 -49.99 11.78
CA TYR A 773 38.51 -51.13 10.95
C TYR A 773 39.91 -51.65 11.22
N ASP A 774 40.82 -50.86 11.78
CA ASP A 774 42.17 -51.34 12.12
C ASP A 774 42.19 -52.10 13.45
N TYR A 775 41.38 -51.72 14.43
CA TYR A 775 41.21 -52.47 15.69
C TYR A 775 40.23 -53.62 15.57
N ALA A 776 39.21 -53.51 14.70
CA ALA A 776 38.37 -54.61 14.28
C ALA A 776 39.14 -55.55 13.37
N LYS A 777 40.03 -55.06 12.49
CA LYS A 777 40.98 -55.91 11.75
C LYS A 777 41.97 -56.54 12.71
N GLU A 778 42.49 -55.83 13.70
CA GLU A 778 43.36 -56.41 14.74
C GLU A 778 42.60 -57.46 15.55
N ALA A 779 41.34 -57.21 15.95
CA ALA A 779 40.49 -58.14 16.67
C ALA A 779 40.03 -59.32 15.79
N TYR A 780 39.60 -59.11 14.55
CA TYR A 780 39.19 -60.14 13.58
C TYR A 780 40.36 -60.87 12.95
N GLN A 781 41.59 -60.33 12.97
CA GLN A 781 42.82 -61.05 12.65
C GLN A 781 43.34 -61.82 13.87
N LYS A 782 43.13 -61.30 15.10
CA LYS A 782 43.36 -61.99 16.37
C LYS A 782 42.40 -63.18 16.56
N ILE A 783 41.29 -63.22 15.79
CA ILE A 783 40.28 -64.31 15.79
C ILE A 783 40.21 -65.09 14.43
N GLY A 784 40.56 -64.51 13.26
CA GLY A 784 40.80 -65.17 11.96
C GLY A 784 39.75 -65.12 10.81
N ASP A 785 38.92 -64.08 10.59
CA ASP A 785 37.73 -64.11 9.67
C ASP A 785 37.74 -63.07 8.49
N TYR A 786 37.88 -63.53 7.22
CA TYR A 786 37.98 -62.67 6.01
C TYR A 786 36.65 -62.30 5.32
N SER A 787 35.58 -63.08 5.47
CA SER A 787 34.25 -62.72 4.91
C SER A 787 33.65 -61.57 5.72
N SER A 788 33.80 -61.64 7.04
CA SER A 788 33.49 -60.53 7.94
C SER A 788 34.44 -59.35 7.72
N LEU A 789 35.63 -59.54 7.13
CA LEU A 789 36.58 -58.47 6.80
C LEU A 789 36.21 -57.70 5.51
N ILE A 790 35.75 -58.37 4.44
CA ILE A 790 35.20 -57.65 3.26
C ILE A 790 33.88 -56.99 3.62
N LYS A 791 33.00 -57.67 4.37
CA LYS A 791 31.80 -57.04 4.93
C LYS A 791 32.16 -55.94 5.91
N LEU A 792 33.22 -56.07 6.69
CA LEU A 792 33.77 -54.98 7.51
C LEU A 792 34.16 -53.86 6.56
N PHE A 793 34.95 -54.08 5.51
CA PHE A 793 35.38 -53.03 4.59
C PHE A 793 34.22 -52.34 3.82
N VAL A 794 33.17 -53.09 3.49
CA VAL A 794 31.98 -52.55 2.83
C VAL A 794 31.05 -51.84 3.81
N THR A 795 30.78 -52.41 4.99
CA THR A 795 30.12 -51.70 6.12
C THR A 795 30.98 -50.57 6.65
N SER A 796 32.27 -50.57 6.29
CA SER A 796 33.24 -49.61 6.74
C SER A 796 33.31 -48.34 5.94
N GLU A 797 32.85 -48.43 4.70
CA GLU A 797 33.06 -47.42 3.67
C GLU A 797 34.53 -47.03 3.46
N LYS A 798 35.50 -47.83 3.93
CA LYS A 798 36.90 -47.76 3.48
C LYS A 798 36.99 -48.33 2.07
N TRP A 799 36.41 -47.60 1.11
CA TRP A 799 36.26 -48.02 -0.28
C TRP A 799 37.61 -48.25 -0.95
N ASP A 800 38.64 -47.46 -0.67
CA ASP A 800 39.99 -47.67 -1.22
C ASP A 800 40.58 -49.01 -0.76
N SER A 801 40.47 -49.35 0.53
CA SER A 801 40.91 -50.66 1.05
C SER A 801 40.01 -51.81 0.57
N ALA A 802 38.71 -51.55 0.38
CA ALA A 802 37.79 -52.49 -0.24
C ALA A 802 38.14 -52.70 -1.73
N PHE A 803 38.51 -51.65 -2.46
CA PHE A 803 38.95 -51.66 -3.86
C PHE A 803 40.34 -52.32 -4.00
N GLU A 804 41.26 -52.14 -3.04
CA GLU A 804 42.53 -52.88 -2.96
C GLU A 804 42.34 -54.39 -2.75
N VAL A 805 41.36 -54.78 -1.92
CA VAL A 805 40.97 -56.18 -1.73
C VAL A 805 40.20 -56.70 -2.95
N LEU A 806 39.41 -55.84 -3.62
CA LEU A 806 38.67 -56.13 -4.86
C LEU A 806 39.61 -56.32 -6.07
N GLU A 807 40.70 -55.55 -6.16
CA GLU A 807 41.75 -55.72 -7.18
C GLU A 807 42.40 -57.10 -7.08
N LYS A 808 42.52 -57.64 -5.87
CA LYS A 808 43.01 -59.01 -5.60
C LYS A 808 41.92 -60.08 -5.74
N HIS A 809 40.65 -59.72 -5.57
CA HIS A 809 39.49 -60.62 -5.62
C HIS A 809 38.29 -59.96 -6.37
N PRO A 810 38.27 -59.97 -7.72
CA PRO A 810 37.27 -59.24 -8.53
C PRO A 810 35.83 -59.77 -8.46
N GLU A 811 35.66 -60.99 -7.94
CA GLU A 811 34.38 -61.68 -7.77
C GLU A 811 33.37 -60.94 -6.88
N PHE A 812 33.83 -60.01 -6.04
CA PHE A 812 32.99 -59.23 -5.13
C PHE A 812 32.56 -57.85 -5.68
N SER A 813 32.71 -57.58 -6.98
CA SER A 813 32.47 -56.23 -7.57
C SER A 813 31.06 -55.69 -7.33
N ALA A 814 30.05 -56.55 -7.44
CA ALA A 814 28.67 -56.19 -7.12
C ALA A 814 28.43 -56.00 -5.61
N GLU A 815 29.18 -56.71 -4.76
CA GLU A 815 29.09 -56.59 -3.29
C GLU A 815 29.74 -55.30 -2.76
N VAL A 816 30.59 -54.63 -3.55
CA VAL A 816 31.23 -53.35 -3.18
C VAL A 816 30.52 -52.16 -3.82
N TYR A 817 30.29 -52.15 -5.14
CA TYR A 817 29.72 -50.98 -5.81
C TYR A 817 28.24 -50.72 -5.50
N LEU A 818 27.45 -51.76 -5.18
CA LEU A 818 26.03 -51.60 -4.86
C LEU A 818 25.81 -50.94 -3.48
N PRO A 819 26.44 -51.42 -2.39
CA PRO A 819 26.38 -50.73 -1.10
C PRO A 819 27.06 -49.36 -1.14
N TYR A 820 28.09 -49.17 -1.97
CA TYR A 820 28.72 -47.86 -2.17
C TYR A 820 27.73 -46.84 -2.74
N ALA A 821 26.96 -47.25 -3.76
CA ALA A 821 25.95 -46.40 -4.36
C ALA A 821 24.79 -46.09 -3.39
N GLU A 822 24.33 -47.07 -2.60
CA GLU A 822 23.31 -46.87 -1.56
C GLU A 822 23.82 -45.98 -0.42
N HIS A 823 25.10 -46.11 -0.04
CA HIS A 823 25.74 -45.23 0.94
C HIS A 823 25.82 -43.78 0.46
N LEU A 824 26.29 -43.55 -0.77
CA LEU A 824 26.34 -42.22 -1.37
C LEU A 824 24.93 -41.58 -1.46
N ALA A 825 23.89 -42.39 -1.65
CA ALA A 825 22.51 -41.90 -1.63
C ALA A 825 22.01 -41.54 -0.23
N ILE A 826 22.45 -42.26 0.82
CA ILE A 826 22.14 -41.92 2.22
C ILE A 826 22.89 -40.66 2.69
N GLU A 827 24.10 -40.40 2.17
CA GLU A 827 24.87 -39.18 2.44
C GLU A 827 24.38 -37.94 1.66
N ASP A 828 23.22 -38.02 1.00
CA ASP A 828 22.67 -36.99 0.12
C ASP A 828 23.60 -36.60 -1.06
N ARG A 829 24.63 -37.40 -1.33
CA ARG A 829 25.55 -37.27 -2.48
C ARG A 829 24.99 -37.99 -3.69
N PHE A 830 23.76 -37.64 -4.03
CA PHE A 830 22.95 -38.32 -5.04
C PHE A 830 23.62 -38.40 -6.43
N ASP A 831 24.43 -37.40 -6.78
CA ASP A 831 25.15 -37.34 -8.07
C ASP A 831 26.23 -38.42 -8.19
N GLU A 832 26.94 -38.66 -7.09
CA GLU A 832 27.96 -39.69 -7.02
C GLU A 832 27.32 -41.07 -6.83
N ALA A 833 26.22 -41.14 -6.08
CA ALA A 833 25.41 -42.34 -5.92
C ALA A 833 24.91 -42.84 -7.28
N GLN A 834 24.39 -41.94 -8.11
CA GLN A 834 23.97 -42.21 -9.48
C GLN A 834 25.10 -42.83 -10.31
N GLU A 835 26.31 -42.27 -10.26
CA GLU A 835 27.46 -42.80 -10.97
C GLU A 835 27.93 -44.16 -10.44
N ALA A 836 27.84 -44.39 -9.13
CA ALA A 836 28.15 -45.67 -8.49
C ALA A 836 27.12 -46.76 -8.85
N PHE A 837 25.82 -46.43 -8.93
CA PHE A 837 24.78 -47.36 -9.41
C PHE A 837 25.03 -47.76 -10.87
N ARG A 838 25.55 -46.84 -11.70
CA ARG A 838 25.99 -47.14 -13.06
C ARG A 838 27.14 -48.16 -13.08
N LYS A 839 28.15 -47.99 -12.22
CA LYS A 839 29.28 -48.94 -12.07
C LYS A 839 28.84 -50.30 -11.51
N ALA A 840 27.78 -50.34 -10.70
CA ALA A 840 27.14 -51.56 -10.21
C ALA A 840 26.19 -52.23 -11.24
N ASN A 841 26.09 -51.69 -12.47
CA ASN A 841 25.21 -52.16 -13.54
C ASN A 841 23.70 -52.17 -13.16
N ARG A 842 23.23 -51.14 -12.44
CA ARG A 842 21.83 -50.96 -11.98
C ARG A 842 21.25 -49.60 -12.39
N PRO A 843 21.04 -49.32 -13.68
CA PRO A 843 20.57 -48.01 -14.18
C PRO A 843 19.14 -47.65 -13.71
N GLU A 844 18.29 -48.63 -13.45
CA GLU A 844 16.91 -48.39 -12.96
C GLU A 844 16.88 -47.74 -11.56
N LYS A 845 17.81 -48.13 -10.66
CA LYS A 845 17.91 -47.53 -9.32
C LYS A 845 18.43 -46.10 -9.39
N ALA A 846 19.36 -45.83 -10.31
CA ALA A 846 19.92 -44.50 -10.54
C ALA A 846 18.83 -43.50 -10.98
N LEU A 847 17.93 -43.92 -11.90
CA LEU A 847 16.78 -43.11 -12.32
C LEU A 847 15.77 -42.86 -11.20
N ARG A 848 15.42 -43.91 -10.45
CA ARG A 848 14.40 -43.84 -9.40
C ARG A 848 14.73 -42.84 -8.29
N ILE A 849 16.00 -42.76 -7.89
CA ILE A 849 16.45 -41.81 -6.85
C ILE A 849 16.20 -40.37 -7.30
N ILE A 850 16.51 -40.05 -8.55
CA ILE A 850 16.35 -38.70 -9.08
C ILE A 850 14.86 -38.36 -9.26
N GLU A 851 14.02 -39.33 -9.65
CA GLU A 851 12.57 -39.16 -9.70
C GLU A 851 11.97 -38.92 -8.30
N GLU A 852 12.43 -39.64 -7.27
CA GLU A 852 12.01 -39.44 -5.88
C GLU A 852 12.44 -38.06 -5.35
N LEU A 853 13.67 -37.61 -5.65
CA LEU A 853 14.14 -36.27 -5.31
C LEU A 853 13.33 -35.16 -5.99
N ALA A 854 13.01 -35.35 -7.28
CA ALA A 854 12.13 -34.43 -8.01
C ALA A 854 10.74 -34.36 -7.36
N GLN A 855 10.18 -35.51 -6.98
CA GLN A 855 8.86 -35.59 -6.36
C GLN A 855 8.83 -34.94 -4.97
N ASN A 856 9.86 -35.20 -4.14
CA ASN A 856 10.00 -34.58 -2.83
C ASN A 856 10.15 -33.07 -2.94
N ALA A 857 10.97 -32.58 -3.88
CA ALA A 857 11.11 -31.15 -4.12
C ALA A 857 9.79 -30.49 -4.55
N ILE A 858 8.94 -31.19 -5.31
CA ILE A 858 7.59 -30.70 -5.65
C ILE A 858 6.68 -30.67 -4.42
N ASP A 859 6.69 -31.70 -3.59
CA ASP A 859 5.85 -31.79 -2.38
C ASP A 859 6.26 -30.78 -1.30
N GLU A 860 7.55 -30.41 -1.23
CA GLU A 860 8.11 -29.37 -0.36
C GLU A 860 8.01 -27.94 -0.95
N ASN A 861 7.40 -27.77 -2.12
CA ASN A 861 7.34 -26.48 -2.86
C ASN A 861 8.71 -25.87 -3.25
N ARG A 862 9.78 -26.69 -3.33
CA ARG A 862 11.12 -26.31 -3.79
C ARG A 862 11.24 -26.42 -5.31
N PHE A 863 10.50 -25.57 -6.03
CA PHE A 863 10.33 -25.68 -7.47
C PHE A 863 11.62 -25.49 -8.29
N LYS A 864 12.58 -24.67 -7.83
CA LYS A 864 13.90 -24.56 -8.48
C LYS A 864 14.68 -25.88 -8.44
N ASP A 865 14.63 -26.60 -7.32
CA ASP A 865 15.31 -27.89 -7.16
C ASP A 865 14.57 -28.99 -7.95
N ALA A 866 13.24 -28.97 -7.94
CA ALA A 866 12.42 -29.85 -8.77
C ALA A 866 12.76 -29.71 -10.26
N ALA A 867 12.95 -28.48 -10.75
CA ALA A 867 13.37 -28.22 -12.12
C ALA A 867 14.72 -28.88 -12.44
N TYR A 868 15.69 -28.71 -11.54
CA TYR A 868 17.02 -29.29 -11.68
C TYR A 868 16.99 -30.83 -11.73
N TYR A 869 16.27 -31.47 -10.80
CA TYR A 869 16.18 -32.94 -10.76
C TYR A 869 15.43 -33.50 -11.96
N LEU A 870 14.34 -32.87 -12.43
CA LEU A 870 13.64 -33.29 -13.63
C LEU A 870 14.50 -33.16 -14.90
N TRP A 871 15.34 -32.13 -14.97
CA TRP A 871 16.34 -32.02 -16.03
C TRP A 871 17.36 -33.17 -15.98
N LYS A 872 17.81 -33.57 -14.78
CA LYS A 872 18.69 -34.74 -14.60
C LYS A 872 18.02 -36.05 -14.99
N VAL A 873 16.75 -36.26 -14.65
CA VAL A 873 15.98 -37.45 -15.10
C VAL A 873 15.98 -37.51 -16.62
N ALA A 874 15.68 -36.39 -17.28
CA ALA A 874 15.70 -36.31 -18.74
C ALA A 874 17.09 -36.66 -19.29
N HIS A 875 18.15 -36.11 -18.71
CA HIS A 875 19.52 -36.39 -19.13
C HIS A 875 19.95 -37.84 -18.91
N GLU A 876 19.51 -38.50 -17.84
CA GLU A 876 19.83 -39.90 -17.56
C GLU A 876 19.10 -40.87 -18.50
N ILE A 877 17.84 -40.58 -18.85
CA ILE A 877 17.11 -41.31 -19.91
C ILE A 877 17.88 -41.21 -21.24
N MET A 878 18.48 -40.06 -21.52
CA MET A 878 19.33 -39.86 -22.71
C MET A 878 20.58 -40.73 -22.69
N ILE A 879 21.23 -40.88 -21.53
CA ILE A 879 22.45 -41.69 -21.38
C ILE A 879 22.13 -43.18 -21.56
N ASN A 880 21.05 -43.66 -20.95
CA ASN A 880 20.65 -45.07 -21.01
C ASN A 880 20.24 -45.53 -22.41
N THR A 881 19.76 -44.61 -23.26
CA THR A 881 19.37 -44.89 -24.65
C THR A 881 20.53 -44.84 -25.66
N LYS A 882 21.75 -44.45 -25.26
CA LYS A 882 22.91 -44.28 -26.17
C LYS A 882 23.42 -45.56 -26.83
N ASN A 883 23.19 -46.73 -26.23
CA ASN A 883 23.72 -48.00 -26.73
C ASN A 883 22.84 -48.63 -27.82
N GLU A 884 21.66 -48.08 -28.11
CA GLU A 884 20.76 -48.58 -29.15
C GLU A 884 20.96 -47.83 -30.48
N GLN A 885 21.11 -48.59 -31.57
CA GLN A 885 21.37 -48.02 -32.92
C GLN A 885 20.10 -47.82 -33.75
N VAL A 886 18.94 -48.33 -33.31
CA VAL A 886 17.67 -48.32 -34.07
C VAL A 886 16.52 -47.87 -33.17
N VAL A 887 15.65 -47.00 -33.66
CA VAL A 887 14.45 -46.55 -32.94
C VAL A 887 13.42 -47.69 -32.87
N THR A 888 13.40 -48.41 -31.75
CA THR A 888 12.36 -49.38 -31.39
C THR A 888 11.18 -48.68 -30.68
N GLU A 889 10.03 -49.34 -30.56
CA GLU A 889 8.85 -48.76 -29.85
C GLU A 889 9.17 -48.43 -28.38
N SER A 890 10.05 -49.20 -27.73
CA SER A 890 10.54 -48.93 -26.38
C SER A 890 11.43 -47.68 -26.34
N VAL A 891 12.37 -47.53 -27.27
CA VAL A 891 13.23 -46.33 -27.38
C VAL A 891 12.39 -45.09 -27.62
N TRP A 892 11.37 -45.17 -28.47
CA TRP A 892 10.49 -44.03 -28.74
C TRP A 892 9.68 -43.60 -27.50
N LYS A 893 9.28 -44.55 -26.64
CA LYS A 893 8.65 -44.24 -25.35
C LYS A 893 9.61 -43.52 -24.40
N GLU A 894 10.89 -43.92 -24.38
CA GLU A 894 11.92 -43.25 -23.57
C GLU A 894 12.25 -41.84 -24.09
N ILE A 895 12.32 -41.64 -25.42
CA ILE A 895 12.49 -40.29 -26.02
C ILE A 895 11.32 -39.37 -25.65
N LYS A 896 10.08 -39.89 -25.68
CA LYS A 896 8.91 -39.12 -25.22
C LYS A 896 8.95 -38.76 -23.74
N LYS A 897 9.47 -39.66 -22.89
CA LYS A 897 9.68 -39.37 -21.46
C LYS A 897 10.73 -38.28 -21.28
N PHE A 898 11.82 -38.34 -22.04
CA PHE A 898 12.83 -37.27 -22.07
C PHE A 898 12.20 -35.91 -22.38
N GLU A 899 11.46 -35.79 -23.49
CA GLU A 899 10.81 -34.53 -23.88
C GLU A 899 9.84 -34.03 -22.81
N LYS A 900 9.07 -34.94 -22.20
CA LYS A 900 8.14 -34.62 -21.12
C LYS A 900 8.88 -34.06 -19.89
N TYR A 901 9.90 -34.75 -19.39
CA TYR A 901 10.62 -34.33 -18.18
C TYR A 901 11.44 -33.06 -18.43
N TYR A 902 12.04 -32.93 -19.62
CA TYR A 902 12.75 -31.72 -20.03
C TYR A 902 11.81 -30.49 -20.18
N ARG A 903 10.56 -30.69 -20.61
CA ARG A 903 9.56 -29.62 -20.61
C ARG A 903 9.10 -29.28 -19.19
N LEU A 904 8.88 -30.28 -18.34
CA LEU A 904 8.49 -30.07 -16.95
C LEU A 904 9.54 -29.31 -16.16
N SER A 905 10.84 -29.57 -16.38
CA SER A 905 11.89 -28.82 -15.71
C SER A 905 11.85 -27.32 -16.01
N GLN A 906 11.60 -26.94 -17.26
CA GLN A 906 11.44 -25.52 -17.64
C GLN A 906 10.20 -24.88 -16.99
N ILE A 907 9.09 -25.63 -16.92
CA ILE A 907 7.85 -25.16 -16.28
C ILE A 907 8.08 -24.89 -14.78
N TYR A 908 8.67 -25.83 -14.05
CA TYR A 908 8.94 -25.63 -12.62
C TYR A 908 9.95 -24.52 -12.36
N PHE A 909 10.94 -24.35 -13.23
CA PHE A 909 11.90 -23.24 -13.13
C PHE A 909 11.22 -21.87 -13.28
N ALA A 910 10.23 -21.76 -14.18
CA ALA A 910 9.42 -20.56 -14.33
C ALA A 910 8.46 -20.35 -13.15
N TYR A 911 7.85 -21.41 -12.66
CA TYR A 911 6.88 -21.34 -11.58
C TYR A 911 7.51 -20.96 -10.22
N ASP A 912 8.78 -21.30 -10.00
CA ASP A 912 9.55 -20.86 -8.81
C ASP A 912 9.51 -19.33 -8.62
N LEU A 913 9.64 -18.56 -9.71
CA LEU A 913 9.56 -17.09 -9.67
C LEU A 913 8.17 -16.60 -9.23
N VAL A 914 7.12 -17.22 -9.76
CA VAL A 914 5.72 -16.87 -9.45
C VAL A 914 5.37 -17.24 -8.01
N HIS A 915 5.78 -18.43 -7.56
CA HIS A 915 5.53 -18.89 -6.20
C HIS A 915 6.25 -18.02 -5.15
N LYS A 916 7.51 -17.67 -5.39
CA LYS A 916 8.26 -16.74 -4.52
C LYS A 916 7.59 -15.37 -4.42
N TYR A 917 7.04 -14.86 -5.51
CA TYR A 917 6.31 -13.58 -5.49
C TYR A 917 5.02 -13.65 -4.69
N SER A 918 4.28 -14.76 -4.76
CA SER A 918 3.02 -14.91 -4.05
C SER A 918 3.16 -15.11 -2.53
N GLU A 919 4.21 -15.81 -2.09
CA GLU A 919 4.41 -16.15 -0.67
C GLU A 919 5.26 -15.13 0.09
N LEU A 920 6.20 -14.44 -0.59
CA LEU A 920 7.12 -13.52 0.08
C LEU A 920 6.62 -12.07 -0.02
N PRO A 921 6.32 -11.40 1.11
CA PRO A 921 5.81 -10.02 1.12
C PRO A 921 6.83 -8.99 0.60
N PHE A 922 8.12 -9.34 0.61
CA PHE A 922 9.20 -8.52 0.07
C PHE A 922 10.07 -9.39 -0.84
N ASN A 923 10.02 -9.12 -2.15
CA ASN A 923 10.87 -9.77 -3.12
C ASN A 923 11.55 -8.72 -4.01
N SER A 924 12.77 -9.03 -4.46
CA SER A 924 13.57 -8.18 -5.35
C SER A 924 13.44 -8.61 -6.81
N VAL A 925 12.36 -9.31 -7.17
CA VAL A 925 12.18 -9.85 -8.52
C VAL A 925 11.74 -8.72 -9.44
N ASP A 926 12.41 -8.58 -10.59
CA ASP A 926 12.01 -7.61 -11.60
C ASP A 926 10.57 -7.91 -12.07
N THR A 927 9.72 -6.90 -11.96
CA THR A 927 8.29 -6.95 -12.31
C THR A 927 8.06 -7.39 -13.76
N ARG A 928 8.95 -7.00 -14.69
CA ARG A 928 8.87 -7.37 -16.11
C ARG A 928 9.30 -8.83 -16.33
N HIS A 929 10.34 -9.31 -15.65
CA HIS A 929 10.77 -10.71 -15.74
C HIS A 929 9.69 -11.66 -15.22
N LEU A 930 9.10 -11.29 -14.08
CA LEU A 930 8.00 -12.05 -13.48
C LEU A 930 6.75 -12.07 -14.37
N PHE A 931 6.41 -10.94 -14.99
CA PHE A 931 5.30 -10.86 -15.93
C PHE A 931 5.50 -11.76 -17.16
N ASN A 932 6.71 -11.77 -17.72
CA ASN A 932 7.06 -12.66 -18.84
C ASN A 932 7.06 -14.15 -18.45
N ALA A 933 7.49 -14.49 -17.23
CA ALA A 933 7.38 -15.84 -16.70
C ALA A 933 5.91 -16.28 -16.57
N CYS A 934 5.03 -15.40 -16.10
CA CYS A 934 3.58 -15.65 -16.05
C CYS A 934 3.01 -15.90 -17.45
N LEU A 935 3.39 -15.12 -18.46
CA LEU A 935 2.98 -15.33 -19.85
C LEU A 935 3.42 -16.68 -20.40
N TYR A 936 4.70 -17.02 -20.20
CA TYR A 936 5.27 -18.31 -20.62
C TYR A 936 4.52 -19.49 -19.98
N LEU A 937 4.28 -19.43 -18.67
CA LEU A 937 3.52 -20.46 -17.95
C LEU A 937 2.07 -20.51 -18.41
N TYR A 938 1.41 -19.36 -18.57
CA TYR A 938 0.02 -19.30 -18.96
C TYR A 938 -0.23 -19.96 -20.31
N ASN A 939 0.66 -19.68 -21.28
CA ASN A 939 0.56 -20.18 -22.65
C ASN A 939 1.01 -21.64 -22.80
N ASN A 940 1.85 -22.18 -21.90
CA ASN A 940 2.33 -23.56 -21.98
C ASN A 940 1.57 -24.56 -21.09
N LEU A 941 0.65 -24.08 -20.25
CA LEU A 941 -0.15 -24.89 -19.33
C LEU A 941 -1.61 -24.91 -19.73
N ASP A 942 -2.14 -26.12 -19.90
CA ASP A 942 -3.57 -26.36 -20.07
C ASP A 942 -4.24 -26.58 -18.70
N VAL A 943 -5.45 -26.04 -18.53
CA VAL A 943 -6.26 -26.14 -17.30
C VAL A 943 -6.64 -27.60 -17.03
N SER A 944 -6.78 -28.43 -18.07
CA SER A 944 -7.16 -29.83 -17.94
C SER A 944 -6.06 -30.73 -17.37
N ASN A 945 -4.79 -30.32 -17.47
CA ASN A 945 -3.64 -31.16 -17.15
C ASN A 945 -2.48 -30.33 -16.56
N LEU A 946 -2.69 -29.84 -15.33
CA LEU A 946 -1.70 -29.05 -14.60
C LEU A 946 -0.67 -29.97 -13.92
N PRO A 947 0.64 -29.62 -13.97
CA PRO A 947 1.66 -30.30 -13.18
C PRO A 947 1.39 -30.21 -11.67
N LYS A 948 1.78 -31.24 -10.93
CA LYS A 948 1.59 -31.31 -9.47
C LYS A 948 2.27 -30.11 -8.77
N GLY A 949 1.57 -29.47 -7.83
CA GLY A 949 2.08 -28.28 -7.12
C GLY A 949 2.00 -26.95 -7.90
N VAL A 950 1.70 -26.97 -9.20
CA VAL A 950 1.53 -25.75 -10.01
C VAL A 950 0.09 -25.26 -9.95
N SER A 951 -0.13 -24.07 -9.39
CA SER A 951 -1.44 -23.44 -9.27
C SER A 951 -1.71 -22.48 -10.42
N ARG A 952 -2.73 -22.80 -11.24
CA ARG A 952 -3.22 -21.88 -12.28
C ARG A 952 -3.74 -20.58 -11.68
N ILE A 953 -4.40 -20.64 -10.53
CA ILE A 953 -4.92 -19.47 -9.82
C ILE A 953 -3.79 -18.52 -9.47
N THR A 954 -2.70 -19.02 -8.88
CA THR A 954 -1.56 -18.19 -8.46
C THR A 954 -0.93 -17.48 -9.66
N ILE A 955 -0.77 -18.20 -10.78
CA ILE A 955 -0.27 -17.61 -12.04
C ILE A 955 -1.21 -16.50 -12.52
N THR A 956 -2.51 -16.77 -12.60
CA THR A 956 -3.49 -15.84 -13.18
C THR A 956 -3.71 -14.60 -12.29
N VAL A 957 -3.76 -14.74 -10.97
CA VAL A 957 -3.86 -13.62 -10.03
C VAL A 957 -2.60 -12.75 -10.06
N THR A 958 -1.42 -13.36 -10.05
CA THR A 958 -0.15 -12.63 -10.16
C THR A 958 -0.08 -11.85 -11.48
N MET A 959 -0.50 -12.48 -12.58
CA MET A 959 -0.57 -11.85 -13.90
C MET A 959 -1.54 -10.66 -13.94
N ALA A 960 -2.69 -10.74 -13.27
CA ALA A 960 -3.64 -9.62 -13.18
C ALA A 960 -3.08 -8.43 -12.39
N LYS A 961 -2.42 -8.69 -11.26
CA LYS A 961 -1.75 -7.68 -10.43
C LYS A 961 -0.62 -6.97 -11.20
N LEU A 962 0.23 -7.75 -11.89
CA LEU A 962 1.30 -7.21 -12.73
C LEU A 962 0.77 -6.48 -13.96
N GLY A 963 -0.36 -6.93 -14.52
CA GLY A 963 -1.05 -6.25 -15.62
C GLY A 963 -1.51 -4.85 -15.25
N LEU A 964 -1.99 -4.65 -14.02
CA LEU A 964 -2.31 -3.33 -13.48
C LEU A 964 -1.06 -2.46 -13.28
N SER A 965 0.01 -3.01 -12.71
CA SER A 965 1.24 -2.24 -12.42
C SER A 965 2.02 -1.84 -13.68
N LEU A 966 1.99 -2.66 -14.73
CA LEU A 966 2.67 -2.41 -16.00
C LEU A 966 1.79 -1.69 -17.05
N GLU A 967 0.62 -1.19 -16.64
CA GLU A 967 -0.35 -0.49 -17.51
C GLU A 967 -0.91 -1.34 -18.67
N ASN A 968 -0.91 -2.66 -18.52
CA ASN A 968 -1.54 -3.62 -19.44
C ASN A 968 -3.02 -3.82 -19.09
N TYR A 969 -3.81 -2.76 -19.15
CA TYR A 969 -5.18 -2.73 -18.64
C TYR A 969 -6.14 -3.62 -19.45
N LYS A 970 -5.97 -3.73 -20.76
CA LYS A 970 -6.78 -4.63 -21.60
C LYS A 970 -6.55 -6.09 -21.21
N LEU A 971 -5.29 -6.49 -20.99
CA LEU A 971 -4.95 -7.83 -20.50
C LEU A 971 -5.52 -8.07 -19.10
N ALA A 972 -5.33 -7.12 -18.17
CA ALA A 972 -5.81 -7.28 -16.80
C ALA A 972 -7.33 -7.54 -16.74
N ARG A 973 -8.13 -6.88 -17.59
CA ARG A 973 -9.57 -7.14 -17.71
C ARG A 973 -9.89 -8.55 -18.16
N GLU A 974 -9.24 -8.99 -19.24
CA GLU A 974 -9.45 -10.31 -19.81
C GLU A 974 -9.07 -11.41 -18.82
N VAL A 975 -7.98 -11.19 -18.07
CA VAL A 975 -7.53 -12.08 -16.99
C VAL A 975 -8.51 -12.07 -15.81
N TYR A 976 -9.01 -10.91 -15.37
CA TYR A 976 -10.02 -10.84 -14.29
C TYR A 976 -11.34 -11.53 -14.67
N GLN A 977 -11.76 -11.45 -15.93
CA GLN A 977 -12.91 -12.20 -16.43
C GLN A 977 -12.66 -13.71 -16.39
N ASN A 978 -11.49 -14.17 -16.85
CA ASN A 978 -11.13 -15.58 -16.83
C ASN A 978 -11.01 -16.15 -15.40
N ILE A 979 -10.60 -15.32 -14.44
CA ILE A 979 -10.50 -15.71 -13.02
C ILE A 979 -11.87 -16.04 -12.41
N GLN A 980 -12.97 -15.41 -12.85
CA GLN A 980 -14.32 -15.68 -12.33
C GLN A 980 -14.78 -17.12 -12.58
N HIS A 981 -14.17 -17.81 -13.56
CA HIS A 981 -14.44 -19.21 -13.85
C HIS A 981 -13.62 -20.19 -12.98
N LEU A 982 -12.73 -19.68 -12.11
CA LEU A 982 -11.91 -20.45 -11.20
C LEU A 982 -12.45 -20.39 -9.76
N ARG A 983 -12.27 -21.45 -8.97
CA ARG A 983 -12.66 -21.48 -7.56
C ARG A 983 -11.61 -20.79 -6.69
N LEU A 984 -11.92 -19.61 -6.17
CA LEU A 984 -11.01 -18.80 -5.36
C LEU A 984 -11.26 -18.97 -3.85
N PRO A 985 -10.21 -18.90 -3.01
CA PRO A 985 -10.35 -18.70 -1.57
C PRO A 985 -11.02 -17.35 -1.25
N LYS A 986 -11.90 -17.31 -0.25
CA LYS A 986 -12.66 -16.10 0.16
C LYS A 986 -11.81 -14.82 0.30
N PRO A 987 -10.63 -14.82 0.96
CA PRO A 987 -9.86 -13.58 1.16
C PRO A 987 -9.35 -12.95 -0.14
N ILE A 988 -9.11 -13.79 -1.15
CA ILE A 988 -8.61 -13.38 -2.47
C ILE A 988 -9.77 -12.94 -3.36
N MET A 989 -10.99 -13.41 -3.07
CA MET A 989 -12.21 -13.08 -3.82
C MET A 989 -12.55 -11.60 -3.70
N ASP A 990 -12.57 -11.06 -2.47
CA ASP A 990 -12.90 -9.65 -2.23
C ASP A 990 -11.89 -8.70 -2.91
N GLU A 991 -10.58 -9.02 -2.84
CA GLU A 991 -9.52 -8.25 -3.50
C GLU A 991 -9.71 -8.23 -5.02
N ILE A 992 -10.09 -9.37 -5.60
CA ILE A 992 -10.29 -9.54 -7.04
C ILE A 992 -11.57 -8.87 -7.51
N GLU A 993 -12.66 -8.90 -6.74
CA GLU A 993 -13.92 -8.21 -7.07
C GLU A 993 -13.71 -6.69 -7.08
N LEU A 994 -13.04 -6.14 -6.06
CA LEU A 994 -12.68 -4.72 -6.00
C LEU A 994 -11.78 -4.32 -7.17
N SER A 995 -10.76 -5.14 -7.47
CA SER A 995 -9.84 -4.89 -8.59
C SER A 995 -10.52 -5.01 -9.95
N SER A 996 -11.49 -5.93 -10.09
CA SER A 996 -12.31 -6.10 -11.29
C SER A 996 -13.24 -4.90 -11.53
N ILE A 997 -13.80 -4.30 -10.47
CA ILE A 997 -14.57 -3.05 -10.60
C ILE A 997 -13.63 -1.89 -10.95
N SER A 998 -12.48 -1.79 -10.27
CA SER A 998 -11.51 -0.72 -10.50
C SER A 998 -10.97 -0.73 -11.93
N ILE A 999 -10.71 -1.90 -12.53
CA ILE A 999 -10.16 -1.99 -13.87
C ILE A 999 -11.14 -1.46 -14.94
N HIS A 1000 -12.47 -1.48 -14.71
CA HIS A 1000 -13.45 -0.94 -15.66
C HIS A 1000 -13.33 0.58 -15.87
N SER A 1001 -12.73 1.31 -14.93
CA SER A 1001 -12.47 2.75 -15.07
C SER A 1001 -11.23 3.09 -15.92
N LYS A 1002 -10.36 2.12 -16.21
CA LYS A 1002 -9.10 2.32 -16.94
C LYS A 1002 -9.28 2.30 -18.47
N PRO A 1003 -8.34 2.81 -19.28
CA PRO A 1003 -8.46 2.72 -20.75
C PRO A 1003 -8.27 1.28 -21.23
N MET A 1004 -8.93 0.89 -22.34
CA MET A 1004 -8.80 -0.45 -22.95
C MET A 1004 -7.53 -0.56 -23.81
N ARG A 1005 -6.37 -0.25 -23.23
CA ARG A 1005 -5.06 -0.25 -23.88
C ARG A 1005 -4.09 -1.16 -23.12
N ASN A 1006 -3.14 -1.74 -23.84
CA ASN A 1006 -1.96 -2.39 -23.27
C ASN A 1006 -0.72 -1.57 -23.56
N ASN A 1007 0.30 -1.73 -22.73
CA ASN A 1007 1.62 -1.15 -22.96
C ASN A 1007 2.29 -1.86 -24.15
N GLU A 1008 2.63 -1.09 -25.18
CA GLU A 1008 3.24 -1.60 -26.42
C GLU A 1008 4.62 -2.20 -26.16
N GLU A 1009 5.39 -1.69 -25.19
CA GLU A 1009 6.72 -2.21 -24.83
C GLU A 1009 6.69 -3.66 -24.32
N CYS A 1010 5.59 -4.05 -23.68
CA CYS A 1010 5.43 -5.40 -23.12
C CYS A 1010 4.93 -6.40 -24.16
N THR A 1011 4.53 -5.96 -25.34
CA THR A 1011 3.84 -6.80 -26.32
C THR A 1011 4.82 -7.82 -26.93
N PRO A 1012 4.52 -9.13 -26.91
CA PRO A 1012 5.39 -10.15 -27.48
C PRO A 1012 5.55 -10.00 -29.00
N ILE A 1013 6.76 -9.72 -29.47
CA ILE A 1013 7.07 -9.62 -30.90
C ILE A 1013 7.71 -10.92 -31.37
N CYS A 1014 7.27 -11.42 -32.53
CA CYS A 1014 7.89 -12.57 -33.16
C CYS A 1014 9.08 -12.14 -33.99
N PHE A 1015 10.28 -12.59 -33.63
CA PHE A 1015 11.49 -12.31 -34.40
C PHE A 1015 11.49 -12.94 -35.82
N ARG A 1016 10.72 -14.02 -36.06
CA ARG A 1016 10.61 -14.59 -37.42
C ARG A 1016 9.82 -13.70 -38.38
N CYS A 1017 8.63 -13.24 -37.99
CA CYS A 1017 7.71 -12.53 -38.90
C CYS A 1017 7.45 -11.06 -38.52
N SER A 1018 8.12 -10.55 -37.47
CA SER A 1018 7.92 -9.22 -36.88
C SER A 1018 6.49 -8.91 -36.42
N ALA A 1019 5.58 -9.89 -36.39
CA ALA A 1019 4.22 -9.69 -35.93
C ALA A 1019 4.16 -9.50 -34.41
N SER A 1020 3.35 -8.55 -33.97
CA SER A 1020 2.92 -8.43 -32.56
C SER A 1020 1.94 -9.54 -32.23
N ASN A 1021 2.13 -10.22 -31.10
CA ASN A 1021 1.32 -11.35 -30.67
C ASN A 1021 0.45 -10.98 -29.47
N PRO A 1022 -0.75 -11.58 -29.36
CA PRO A 1022 -1.56 -11.43 -28.15
C PRO A 1022 -0.82 -12.05 -26.95
N PHE A 1023 -1.07 -11.48 -25.77
CA PHE A 1023 -0.52 -11.98 -24.51
C PHE A 1023 -1.03 -13.38 -24.16
N LEU A 1024 -2.33 -13.63 -24.39
CA LEU A 1024 -2.98 -14.91 -24.15
C LEU A 1024 -3.08 -15.67 -25.47
N ASN A 1025 -2.46 -16.86 -25.54
CA ASN A 1025 -2.47 -17.71 -26.73
C ASN A 1025 -3.39 -18.92 -26.54
N GLU A 1026 -4.36 -19.10 -27.43
CA GLU A 1026 -5.32 -20.22 -27.39
C GLU A 1026 -4.72 -21.56 -27.87
N ARG A 1027 -3.50 -21.57 -28.44
CA ARG A 1027 -2.87 -22.79 -29.00
C ARG A 1027 -2.25 -23.72 -27.96
N GLY A 1028 -2.19 -23.34 -26.68
CA GLY A 1028 -1.60 -24.15 -25.60
C GLY A 1028 -0.08 -24.40 -25.71
N VAL A 1029 0.59 -23.60 -26.56
CA VAL A 1029 2.05 -23.59 -26.74
C VAL A 1029 2.51 -22.14 -26.94
N ASP A 1030 3.57 -21.74 -26.24
CA ASP A 1030 4.16 -20.40 -26.35
C ASP A 1030 4.84 -20.17 -27.72
N SER A 1031 4.03 -19.77 -28.70
CA SER A 1031 4.38 -19.66 -30.11
C SER A 1031 3.67 -18.49 -30.78
N CYS A 1032 4.19 -18.04 -31.91
CA CYS A 1032 3.58 -16.97 -32.69
C CYS A 1032 2.24 -17.41 -33.31
N VAL A 1033 1.20 -16.61 -33.13
CA VAL A 1033 -0.14 -16.89 -33.69
C VAL A 1033 -0.12 -16.78 -35.21
N ASN A 1034 0.70 -15.88 -35.76
CA ASN A 1034 0.80 -15.65 -37.20
C ASN A 1034 1.59 -16.77 -37.94
N CYS A 1035 2.86 -16.99 -37.58
CA CYS A 1035 3.73 -17.94 -38.32
C CYS A 1035 3.95 -19.28 -37.61
N GLY A 1036 3.44 -19.48 -36.39
CA GLY A 1036 3.62 -20.73 -35.63
C GLY A 1036 5.01 -20.96 -35.05
N HIS A 1037 5.93 -20.00 -35.21
CA HIS A 1037 7.29 -20.06 -34.64
C HIS A 1037 7.25 -20.14 -33.12
N GLN A 1038 7.92 -21.13 -32.52
CA GLN A 1038 8.00 -21.26 -31.08
C GLN A 1038 8.91 -20.18 -30.49
N PHE A 1039 8.45 -19.50 -29.45
CA PHE A 1039 9.27 -18.47 -28.82
C PHE A 1039 10.40 -19.11 -28.02
N GLN A 1040 11.63 -18.72 -28.33
CA GLN A 1040 12.79 -19.03 -27.51
C GLN A 1040 12.91 -17.94 -26.46
N ARG A 1041 12.75 -18.30 -25.18
CA ARG A 1041 12.84 -17.34 -24.08
C ARG A 1041 14.08 -17.57 -23.25
N SER A 1042 14.69 -16.49 -22.75
CA SER A 1042 15.75 -16.62 -21.76
C SER A 1042 15.17 -17.10 -20.42
N PRO A 1043 15.65 -18.19 -19.81
CA PRO A 1043 15.08 -18.72 -18.57
C PRO A 1043 15.16 -17.80 -17.34
N LEU A 1044 16.00 -16.75 -17.37
CA LEU A 1044 16.15 -15.82 -16.24
C LEU A 1044 15.16 -14.65 -16.34
N SER A 1045 15.09 -14.02 -17.52
CA SER A 1045 14.26 -12.84 -17.75
C SER A 1045 12.93 -13.12 -18.47
N TYR A 1046 12.79 -14.31 -19.04
CA TYR A 1046 11.68 -14.74 -19.90
C TYR A 1046 11.41 -13.83 -21.11
N HIS A 1047 12.35 -12.95 -21.45
CA HIS A 1047 12.30 -12.21 -22.70
C HIS A 1047 12.46 -13.15 -23.89
N ILE A 1048 11.72 -12.85 -24.97
CA ILE A 1048 11.85 -13.56 -26.24
C ILE A 1048 13.21 -13.18 -26.83
N LEU A 1049 14.02 -14.19 -27.15
CA LEU A 1049 15.32 -14.03 -27.78
C LEU A 1049 15.15 -13.99 -29.31
N PRO A 1050 16.01 -13.26 -30.04
CA PRO A 1050 15.98 -13.14 -31.50
C PRO A 1050 16.48 -14.40 -32.23
N LEU A 1051 16.08 -15.59 -31.76
CA LEU A 1051 16.46 -16.89 -32.30
C LEU A 1051 15.33 -17.47 -33.15
N VAL A 1052 15.66 -17.82 -34.39
CA VAL A 1052 14.77 -18.52 -35.32
C VAL A 1052 15.31 -19.91 -35.62
N GLU A 1053 14.49 -20.93 -35.38
CA GLU A 1053 14.81 -22.32 -35.71
C GLU A 1053 14.73 -22.52 -37.22
N PHE A 1054 15.68 -23.29 -37.76
CA PHE A 1054 15.68 -23.67 -39.16
C PHE A 1054 16.01 -25.17 -39.35
N GLU A 1055 15.47 -25.75 -40.42
CA GLU A 1055 15.72 -27.12 -40.85
C GLU A 1055 16.57 -27.10 -42.15
N LEU A 1056 17.35 -28.14 -42.35
CA LEU A 1056 18.17 -28.29 -43.54
C LEU A 1056 17.30 -28.73 -44.73
N GLU A 1057 17.61 -28.23 -45.92
CA GLU A 1057 16.97 -28.71 -47.15
C GLU A 1057 17.28 -30.19 -47.42
N ASP A 1058 16.32 -30.89 -48.02
CA ASP A 1058 16.40 -32.32 -48.30
C ASP A 1058 17.66 -32.66 -49.13
N GLY A 1059 18.54 -33.50 -48.57
CA GLY A 1059 19.81 -33.90 -49.21
C GLY A 1059 21.07 -33.17 -48.70
N ILE A 1060 20.99 -32.38 -47.62
CA ILE A 1060 22.15 -31.87 -46.87
C ILE A 1060 22.32 -32.71 -45.60
N GLU A 1061 23.48 -33.33 -45.41
CA GLU A 1061 23.80 -34.03 -44.15
C GLU A 1061 24.16 -33.05 -43.03
N GLU A 1062 23.84 -33.39 -41.77
CA GLU A 1062 24.13 -32.50 -40.63
C GLU A 1062 25.63 -32.15 -40.51
N GLU A 1063 26.52 -33.10 -40.80
CA GLU A 1063 27.97 -32.87 -40.79
C GLU A 1063 28.43 -31.94 -41.94
N GLU A 1064 27.77 -32.05 -43.10
CA GLU A 1064 28.00 -31.15 -44.24
C GLU A 1064 27.59 -29.72 -43.85
N ALA A 1065 26.44 -29.55 -43.22
CA ALA A 1065 25.95 -28.25 -42.77
C ALA A 1065 26.87 -27.57 -41.75
N ILE A 1066 27.38 -28.32 -40.76
CA ILE A 1066 28.34 -27.79 -39.76
C ILE A 1066 29.65 -27.33 -40.43
N LYS A 1067 30.15 -28.09 -41.42
CA LYS A 1067 31.34 -27.69 -42.20
C LYS A 1067 31.10 -26.39 -42.98
N LEU A 1068 29.91 -26.20 -43.53
CA LEU A 1068 29.55 -24.98 -44.27
C LEU A 1068 29.41 -23.75 -43.35
N ILE A 1069 28.85 -23.90 -42.14
CA ILE A 1069 28.69 -22.82 -41.15
C ILE A 1069 30.05 -22.37 -40.57
N ASN A 1070 30.99 -23.30 -40.41
CA ASN A 1070 32.33 -23.01 -39.88
C ASN A 1070 33.28 -22.37 -40.91
N GLN A 1071 32.89 -22.30 -42.19
CA GLN A 1071 33.67 -21.58 -43.21
C GLN A 1071 33.48 -20.08 -43.05
N ALA A 1072 34.58 -19.32 -43.07
CA ALA A 1072 34.51 -17.86 -43.00
C ALA A 1072 33.69 -17.31 -44.19
N PRO A 1073 32.70 -16.44 -43.95
CA PRO A 1073 31.93 -15.83 -45.04
C PRO A 1073 32.88 -15.04 -45.96
N PRO A 1074 32.63 -15.00 -47.27
CA PRO A 1074 33.53 -14.35 -48.22
C PRO A 1074 33.70 -12.85 -47.89
N SER A 1075 34.93 -12.44 -47.57
CA SER A 1075 35.27 -11.05 -47.25
C SER A 1075 35.21 -10.17 -48.50
N LEU A 1076 34.34 -9.16 -48.52
CA LEU A 1076 34.43 -8.06 -49.48
C LEU A 1076 35.56 -7.12 -49.04
N SER A 1077 36.73 -7.27 -49.65
CA SER A 1077 37.82 -6.29 -49.47
C SER A 1077 37.39 -4.90 -49.97
N ARG A 1078 37.37 -3.89 -49.11
CA ARG A 1078 37.52 -2.49 -49.51
C ARG A 1078 38.80 -1.94 -48.89
N LYS A 1079 39.75 -1.61 -49.78
CA LYS A 1079 41.05 -1.03 -49.48
C LYS A 1079 40.91 0.26 -48.67
N ALA A 1080 41.58 0.32 -47.52
CA ALA A 1080 41.85 1.57 -46.82
C ALA A 1080 42.70 2.49 -47.70
N THR A 1081 42.25 3.71 -47.92
CA THR A 1081 43.07 4.82 -48.44
C THR A 1081 42.95 5.98 -47.46
N ASP A 1082 44.09 6.45 -46.97
CA ASP A 1082 44.23 7.65 -46.13
C ASP A 1082 43.49 8.85 -46.76
N ARG A 1083 42.57 9.47 -46.00
CA ARG A 1083 41.90 10.72 -46.39
C ARG A 1083 42.04 11.77 -45.29
N TRP A 1084 43.23 12.37 -45.23
CA TRP A 1084 43.37 13.72 -44.65
C TRP A 1084 43.22 14.74 -45.77
N LYS A 1085 42.34 15.74 -45.60
CA LYS A 1085 42.27 16.91 -46.50
C LYS A 1085 42.21 18.20 -45.70
N GLU A 1086 43.21 19.07 -45.93
CA GLU A 1086 43.16 20.48 -45.52
C GLU A 1086 42.42 21.31 -46.56
N SER A 1087 41.56 22.23 -46.11
CA SER A 1087 41.01 23.28 -46.96
C SER A 1087 41.33 24.66 -46.40
N LYS A 1088 41.79 25.56 -47.30
CA LYS A 1088 42.01 26.97 -47.04
C LYS A 1088 40.99 27.78 -47.83
N SER A 1089 40.13 28.52 -47.14
CA SER A 1089 39.37 29.64 -47.70
C SER A 1089 39.55 30.86 -46.79
N SER A 1090 39.63 32.03 -47.42
CA SER A 1090 40.05 33.32 -46.85
C SER A 1090 39.70 33.52 -45.36
N ASN A 1091 40.76 33.51 -44.54
CA ASN A 1091 40.87 33.75 -43.10
C ASN A 1091 40.53 32.64 -42.10
N VAL A 1092 40.23 31.40 -42.50
CA VAL A 1092 40.28 30.25 -41.56
C VAL A 1092 40.83 29.00 -42.26
N GLN A 1093 41.84 28.38 -41.65
CA GLN A 1093 42.39 27.08 -42.05
C GLN A 1093 41.81 26.01 -41.12
N THR A 1094 41.08 25.04 -41.65
CA THR A 1094 40.44 23.99 -40.85
C THR A 1094 40.86 22.61 -41.36
N LEU A 1095 41.26 21.75 -40.43
CA LEU A 1095 41.58 20.35 -40.64
C LEU A 1095 40.34 19.53 -40.27
N ARG A 1096 39.71 18.83 -41.23
CA ARG A 1096 38.53 17.98 -40.98
C ARG A 1096 38.92 16.51 -40.99
N LEU A 1097 38.49 15.80 -39.95
CA LEU A 1097 38.36 14.34 -39.87
C LEU A 1097 36.87 14.05 -40.07
N ASP A 1098 36.50 13.45 -41.20
CA ASP A 1098 35.13 12.99 -41.42
C ASP A 1098 34.93 11.71 -40.59
N GLY A 1099 34.40 11.88 -39.38
CA GLY A 1099 33.82 10.82 -38.58
C GLY A 1099 32.33 11.11 -38.45
N GLU A 1100 31.54 10.61 -39.40
CA GLU A 1100 30.11 10.32 -39.31
C GLU A 1100 29.69 9.71 -40.67
N ASP A 1101 28.81 8.71 -40.60
CA ASP A 1101 28.32 7.84 -41.67
C ASP A 1101 29.28 6.71 -42.10
N GLU A 1102 29.33 5.65 -41.28
CA GLU A 1102 29.46 4.31 -41.87
C GLU A 1102 28.35 4.17 -42.93
N PRO A 1103 28.68 3.89 -44.20
CA PRO A 1103 27.65 3.59 -45.16
C PRO A 1103 26.94 2.32 -44.68
N TYR A 1104 25.61 2.38 -44.57
CA TYR A 1104 24.75 1.19 -44.53
C TYR A 1104 25.37 0.13 -45.44
N GLU A 1105 25.85 -0.98 -44.85
CA GLU A 1105 26.24 -2.15 -45.62
C GLU A 1105 25.00 -2.54 -46.43
N GLU A 1106 24.99 -2.28 -47.74
CA GLU A 1106 24.05 -2.95 -48.62
C GLU A 1106 24.23 -4.45 -48.37
N PRO A 1107 23.20 -5.18 -47.91
CA PRO A 1107 23.35 -6.59 -47.65
C PRO A 1107 23.74 -7.27 -48.96
N SER A 1108 24.80 -8.07 -48.90
CA SER A 1108 25.18 -8.99 -49.98
C SER A 1108 23.91 -9.64 -50.57
N PRO A 1109 23.80 -9.81 -51.90
CA PRO A 1109 22.66 -10.50 -52.54
C PRO A 1109 22.36 -11.89 -51.96
N ILE A 1110 23.33 -12.48 -51.25
CA ILE A 1110 23.28 -13.79 -50.61
C ILE A 1110 22.72 -13.69 -49.17
N ALA A 1111 23.01 -12.61 -48.43
CA ALA A 1111 22.45 -12.36 -47.09
C ALA A 1111 20.93 -12.06 -47.13
N ASP A 1112 20.44 -11.52 -48.25
CA ASP A 1112 19.03 -11.18 -48.50
C ASP A 1112 18.12 -12.42 -48.77
N GLN A 1113 18.70 -13.61 -49.03
CA GLN A 1113 17.92 -14.82 -49.28
C GLN A 1113 17.25 -15.38 -48.01
N PHE A 1114 17.93 -15.31 -46.85
CA PHE A 1114 17.36 -15.79 -45.58
C PHE A 1114 16.23 -14.87 -45.11
N SER A 1115 16.40 -13.55 -45.24
CA SER A 1115 15.34 -12.56 -44.94
C SER A 1115 14.08 -12.80 -45.78
N LYS A 1116 14.24 -13.17 -47.07
CA LYS A 1116 13.12 -13.59 -47.93
C LYS A 1116 12.50 -14.93 -47.51
N ALA A 1117 13.28 -15.86 -46.96
CA ALA A 1117 12.79 -17.14 -46.45
C ALA A 1117 12.00 -16.99 -45.15
N LEU A 1118 12.36 -16.02 -44.28
CA LEU A 1118 11.60 -15.68 -43.07
C LEU A 1118 10.16 -15.23 -43.39
N LEU A 1119 9.96 -14.54 -44.51
CA LEU A 1119 8.66 -14.05 -44.98
C LEU A 1119 7.75 -15.15 -45.55
N LYS A 1120 8.29 -16.33 -45.87
CA LYS A 1120 7.49 -17.49 -46.30
C LYS A 1120 6.91 -18.21 -45.07
N ILE A 1121 5.58 -18.23 -44.97
CA ILE A 1121 4.83 -18.82 -43.84
C ILE A 1121 4.57 -20.33 -44.04
N ASP A 1122 5.11 -20.93 -45.10
CA ASP A 1122 4.97 -22.38 -45.38
C ASP A 1122 5.78 -23.22 -44.39
N GLY A 1123 5.17 -23.58 -43.27
CA GLY A 1123 5.72 -24.51 -42.27
C GLY A 1123 6.17 -23.86 -40.95
N LYS A 1124 6.22 -24.69 -39.90
CA LYS A 1124 6.62 -24.28 -38.53
C LYS A 1124 8.07 -23.82 -38.44
N VAL A 1125 8.94 -24.32 -39.31
CA VAL A 1125 10.39 -24.11 -39.29
C VAL A 1125 10.88 -23.69 -40.68
N VAL A 1126 11.91 -22.84 -40.76
CA VAL A 1126 12.43 -22.31 -42.03
C VAL A 1126 13.37 -23.33 -42.67
N LYS A 1127 13.20 -23.67 -43.95
CA LYS A 1127 14.16 -24.52 -44.68
C LYS A 1127 15.33 -23.69 -45.22
N VAL A 1128 16.57 -24.16 -45.01
CA VAL A 1128 17.80 -23.46 -45.38
C VAL A 1128 18.65 -24.31 -46.32
N ASN A 1129 19.08 -23.70 -47.44
CA ASN A 1129 19.88 -24.35 -48.49
C ASN A 1129 21.39 -24.15 -48.28
N ARG A 1130 22.21 -24.83 -49.10
CA ARG A 1130 23.68 -24.76 -49.04
C ARG A 1130 24.26 -23.35 -49.22
N GLU A 1131 23.62 -22.49 -50.02
CA GLU A 1131 24.08 -21.12 -50.26
C GLU A 1131 23.84 -20.22 -49.04
N MET A 1132 22.67 -20.34 -48.41
CA MET A 1132 22.35 -19.62 -47.17
C MET A 1132 23.29 -20.03 -46.03
N LEU A 1133 23.62 -21.31 -45.87
CA LEU A 1133 24.54 -21.78 -44.83
C LEU A 1133 25.93 -21.15 -44.94
N LYS A 1134 26.47 -20.97 -46.16
CA LYS A 1134 27.77 -20.30 -46.41
C LYS A 1134 27.76 -18.81 -46.11
N SER A 1135 26.58 -18.19 -46.08
CA SER A 1135 26.42 -16.76 -45.81
C SER A 1135 26.33 -16.43 -44.33
N PHE A 1136 26.09 -17.44 -43.48
CA PHE A 1136 25.93 -17.21 -42.05
C PHE A 1136 27.28 -17.00 -41.39
N LYS A 1137 27.37 -16.00 -40.52
CA LYS A 1137 28.50 -15.89 -39.59
C LYS A 1137 28.36 -17.00 -38.56
N ARG A 1138 29.48 -17.64 -38.21
CA ARG A 1138 29.49 -18.70 -37.20
C ARG A 1138 28.93 -18.23 -35.84
N GLU A 1139 29.17 -16.96 -35.50
CA GLU A 1139 28.74 -16.32 -34.25
C GLU A 1139 27.21 -16.20 -34.15
N ASP A 1140 26.50 -16.09 -35.28
CA ASP A 1140 25.05 -15.92 -35.31
C ASP A 1140 24.28 -17.25 -35.30
N VAL A 1141 24.97 -18.40 -35.36
CA VAL A 1141 24.34 -19.72 -35.49
C VAL A 1141 24.62 -20.58 -34.27
N PHE A 1142 23.54 -21.09 -33.67
CA PHE A 1142 23.56 -21.97 -32.50
C PHE A 1142 23.04 -23.35 -32.88
N ILE A 1143 23.69 -24.39 -32.33
CA ILE A 1143 23.38 -25.79 -32.63
C ILE A 1143 23.10 -26.49 -31.31
N VAL A 1144 21.88 -27.00 -31.18
CA VAL A 1144 21.47 -27.83 -30.05
C VAL A 1144 21.74 -29.28 -30.40
N ASP A 1145 22.74 -29.86 -29.75
CA ASP A 1145 23.15 -31.24 -29.91
C ASP A 1145 23.06 -31.97 -28.55
N TRP A 1146 22.23 -33.01 -28.51
CA TRP A 1146 22.04 -33.85 -27.33
C TRP A 1146 23.06 -34.99 -27.19
N LYS A 1147 24.01 -35.09 -28.13
CA LYS A 1147 25.06 -36.14 -28.17
C LYS A 1147 24.48 -37.56 -28.13
N ASN A 1148 23.30 -37.73 -28.74
CA ASN A 1148 22.62 -39.01 -28.93
C ASN A 1148 22.21 -39.12 -30.40
N PRO A 1149 22.66 -40.16 -31.15
CA PRO A 1149 22.40 -40.29 -32.59
C PRO A 1149 20.92 -40.49 -32.94
N LEU A 1150 20.07 -40.79 -31.96
CA LEU A 1150 18.64 -41.02 -32.14
C LEU A 1150 17.81 -39.72 -32.15
N ILE A 1151 18.40 -38.58 -31.78
CA ILE A 1151 17.74 -37.27 -31.74
C ILE A 1151 18.40 -36.34 -32.75
N ARG A 1152 17.59 -35.77 -33.65
CA ARG A 1152 18.05 -34.82 -34.66
C ARG A 1152 18.64 -33.57 -34.02
N ARG A 1153 19.64 -32.97 -34.65
CA ARG A 1153 20.16 -31.66 -34.22
C ARG A 1153 19.18 -30.55 -34.58
N HIS A 1154 19.03 -29.59 -33.68
CA HIS A 1154 18.23 -28.40 -33.94
C HIS A 1154 19.14 -27.20 -34.20
N PHE A 1155 18.87 -26.47 -35.28
CA PHE A 1155 19.67 -25.33 -35.69
C PHE A 1155 18.90 -24.02 -35.47
N PHE A 1156 19.56 -23.03 -34.88
CA PHE A 1156 19.00 -21.72 -34.61
C PHE A 1156 19.88 -20.63 -35.19
N LYS A 1157 19.28 -19.59 -35.74
CA LYS A 1157 19.98 -18.39 -36.20
C LYS A 1157 19.51 -17.17 -35.41
N CYS A 1158 20.46 -16.41 -34.86
CA CYS A 1158 20.25 -15.08 -34.33
C CYS A 1158 20.04 -14.10 -35.49
N ILE A 1159 18.94 -13.37 -35.47
CA ILE A 1159 18.61 -12.43 -36.55
C ILE A 1159 19.08 -11.00 -36.28
N ILE A 1160 19.44 -10.68 -35.03
CA ILE A 1160 19.99 -9.39 -34.64
C ILE A 1160 21.51 -9.56 -34.55
N PRO A 1161 22.30 -8.89 -35.41
CA PRO A 1161 23.75 -8.98 -35.38
C PRO A 1161 24.30 -8.57 -34.02
N ASN A 1162 25.30 -9.32 -33.52
CA ASN A 1162 25.98 -9.06 -32.25
C ASN A 1162 25.05 -9.02 -31.01
N PHE A 1163 23.84 -9.60 -31.09
CA PHE A 1163 22.99 -9.71 -29.91
C PHE A 1163 23.61 -10.70 -28.91
N PRO A 1164 23.79 -10.32 -27.63
CA PRO A 1164 24.60 -11.09 -26.69
C PRO A 1164 23.83 -12.30 -26.15
N ILE A 1165 23.92 -13.45 -26.85
CA ILE A 1165 23.29 -14.73 -26.48
C ILE A 1165 24.36 -15.76 -26.12
N VAL A 1166 24.13 -16.47 -25.02
CA VAL A 1166 24.95 -17.63 -24.62
C VAL A 1166 24.08 -18.88 -24.57
N GLN A 1167 24.51 -19.96 -25.22
CA GLN A 1167 23.93 -21.29 -25.08
C GLN A 1167 24.72 -22.07 -24.01
N CYS A 1168 24.02 -22.64 -23.04
CA CYS A 1168 24.68 -23.56 -22.10
C CYS A 1168 24.97 -24.91 -22.78
N ASN A 1169 26.22 -25.36 -22.72
CA ASN A 1169 26.69 -26.62 -23.35
C ASN A 1169 26.09 -27.89 -22.72
N HIS A 1170 25.45 -27.79 -21.55
CA HIS A 1170 24.88 -28.93 -20.83
C HIS A 1170 23.36 -29.00 -20.97
N CYS A 1171 22.63 -27.92 -20.67
CA CYS A 1171 21.17 -27.92 -20.78
C CYS A 1171 20.65 -27.50 -22.15
N ASN A 1172 21.49 -26.95 -23.04
CA ASN A 1172 21.07 -26.44 -24.35
C ASN A 1172 20.00 -25.32 -24.31
N LEU A 1173 19.83 -24.65 -23.15
CA LEU A 1173 19.02 -23.44 -23.05
C LEU A 1173 19.81 -22.20 -23.45
N PHE A 1174 19.10 -21.20 -23.98
CA PHE A 1174 19.64 -19.93 -24.42
C PHE A 1174 19.42 -18.84 -23.37
N PHE A 1175 20.45 -18.05 -23.10
CA PHE A 1175 20.40 -16.97 -22.12
C PHE A 1175 20.86 -15.65 -22.74
N HIS A 1176 20.35 -14.54 -22.20
CA HIS A 1176 21.01 -13.25 -22.41
C HIS A 1176 22.37 -13.27 -21.69
N GLN A 1177 23.44 -12.86 -22.37
CA GLN A 1177 24.81 -13.05 -21.90
C GLN A 1177 25.06 -12.38 -20.55
N GLU A 1178 24.64 -11.13 -20.37
CA GLU A 1178 24.87 -10.37 -19.13
C GLU A 1178 24.16 -11.00 -17.93
N ASP A 1179 22.89 -11.38 -18.09
CA ASP A 1179 22.10 -12.05 -17.05
C ASP A 1179 22.72 -13.39 -16.67
N PHE A 1180 23.20 -14.14 -17.67
CA PHE A 1180 23.83 -15.42 -17.49
C PHE A 1180 25.16 -15.30 -16.77
N GLU A 1181 26.06 -14.43 -17.23
CA GLU A 1181 27.36 -14.19 -16.61
C GLU A 1181 27.21 -13.75 -15.15
N PHE A 1182 26.27 -12.84 -14.87
CA PHE A 1182 25.98 -12.39 -13.51
C PHE A 1182 25.52 -13.52 -12.59
N GLU A 1183 24.55 -14.34 -13.03
CA GLU A 1183 24.06 -15.46 -12.23
C GLU A 1183 25.07 -16.62 -12.15
N VAL A 1184 25.92 -16.81 -13.17
CA VAL A 1184 27.02 -17.78 -13.15
C VAL A 1184 28.08 -17.36 -12.13
N LEU A 1185 28.43 -16.08 -12.06
CA LEU A 1185 29.34 -15.54 -11.03
C LEU A 1185 28.79 -15.76 -9.63
N LYS A 1186 27.48 -15.58 -9.44
CA LYS A 1186 26.79 -15.83 -8.16
C LYS A 1186 26.74 -17.31 -7.79
N ASN A 1187 26.65 -18.20 -8.77
CA ASN A 1187 26.55 -19.66 -8.58
C ASN A 1187 27.89 -20.38 -8.74
N ASN A 1188 29.03 -19.73 -8.43
CA ASN A 1188 30.37 -20.31 -8.45
C ASN A 1188 30.78 -20.90 -9.81
N GLY A 1189 30.44 -20.23 -10.92
CA GLY A 1189 30.81 -20.65 -12.27
C GLY A 1189 29.86 -21.67 -12.89
N LYS A 1190 28.74 -22.00 -12.23
CA LYS A 1190 27.76 -22.98 -12.71
C LYS A 1190 26.54 -22.33 -13.37
N CYS A 1191 25.97 -23.02 -14.36
CA CYS A 1191 24.71 -22.59 -14.98
C CYS A 1191 23.57 -22.48 -13.95
N PRO A 1192 22.78 -21.39 -13.91
CA PRO A 1192 21.70 -21.22 -12.93
C PRO A 1192 20.53 -22.21 -13.09
N PHE A 1193 20.42 -22.88 -14.24
CA PHE A 1193 19.39 -23.88 -14.52
C PHE A 1193 19.86 -25.31 -14.24
N CYS A 1194 20.94 -25.75 -14.89
CA CYS A 1194 21.44 -27.13 -14.77
C CYS A 1194 22.63 -27.30 -13.84
N GLN A 1195 23.11 -26.23 -13.20
CA GLN A 1195 24.17 -26.26 -12.18
C GLN A 1195 25.48 -26.95 -12.60
N HIS A 1196 25.72 -27.06 -13.91
CA HIS A 1196 26.94 -27.57 -14.51
C HIS A 1196 27.81 -26.46 -15.09
#